data_AF-A0A256XW02-F1
#
_entry.id   AF-A0A256XW02-F1
#
_cell.length_a   1.000
_cell.length_b   1.000
_cell.length_c   1.000
_cell.angle_alpha   90.00
_cell.angle_beta   90.00
_cell.angle_gamma   90.00
#
_symmetry.space_group_name_H-M   'P 1'
#
loop_
_entity.id
_entity.type
_entity.pdbx_description
1 polymer ?
#
loop_
_entity_poly.entity_id
_entity_poly.type
_entity_poly.pdbx_seq_one_letter_code
_entity_poly.pdbx_strand_id
1 'polypeptide(L)'
;MKDYYSDSVVIPCGTNTSPRMTYVFYKNQSNPVLSAESSDLEESGIAVADVSQILVGECSGSSANIYGAISGSARPYEFVHDTKRTNFYKGAFPLDTFEVDADSSGYFNVSTGTLRLIDTNFQTPYLDINDGFFVILNNGSFKRYSSLGDIDQYSTGEPILINHKFSVVIRVVLNTIDNTARLMAVVQKGKVVYTRCNNAEHDASKQVTSLSSDGFLNRISIPVMRMVVKKNTGTLCNLGTFLNPIYYDTYYGDQVSGTAGSSPGINYDDFILTDGSNPFNANWYAGQYNITMGGFVTINNTLNASTLLESGVRVCLSNGTNCQSASDSPWTNNSEQVYVKPGFPFLVNISGNLTVQGAYLNMFNQTVTVCKRGCDFDKIQDAIDSINDASASKKYVVLVYPGVYNENVVGKDYVAIKGVSVREQAVINGSSGVLYTFPDKEGGLQNIKLQGRPTSSGMILVNVSSGSSHEILNCFLDLKSDTDGVTGNLINQKGGELLLVDSELEYNFSGSSTGSNWHNILSINSDSIFQAIGNEAEFYVNDIDDYVAVLNSPSTSQERTYIEANNIRLYLTNPSYSGYCSFYYAHGSSTDKFILANQLYLKGAGSGTAFGFYMDTATNNGAIHSNANRMIIESFANNYAAFVASGDTWYSNSDAIDASDGISPATAGNLFYTSSLQKGNFSVSNSLYVANKIGIGTTTPNAALQVIGNGNFSGTVYAQNFSSNSPLRLQTGGVTRIFVNSTTGYVGIGTEHPSETLHVEGDAFIPGTIY
;
A
#
# COMPACT_ATOMS: atom_id res chain seq x y z
N MET A 1 6.61 -13.69 -18.85
CA MET A 1 6.49 -14.81 -17.88
C MET A 1 5.83 -15.97 -18.59
N LYS A 2 6.18 -17.21 -18.22
CA LYS A 2 5.70 -18.44 -18.88
C LYS A 2 4.27 -18.76 -18.44
N ASP A 3 3.53 -19.52 -19.24
CA ASP A 3 2.09 -19.69 -19.15
C ASP A 3 1.56 -20.22 -17.81
N TYR A 4 0.28 -19.92 -17.53
CA TYR A 4 -0.48 -20.38 -16.37
C TYR A 4 -0.50 -21.91 -16.25
N TYR A 5 0.44 -22.48 -15.50
CA TYR A 5 0.29 -23.81 -14.92
C TYR A 5 -0.42 -23.69 -13.57
N SER A 6 -1.37 -24.57 -13.32
CA SER A 6 -2.00 -24.72 -12.01
C SER A 6 -1.05 -25.47 -11.07
N ASP A 7 -0.22 -24.73 -10.34
CA ASP A 7 0.56 -25.30 -9.24
C ASP A 7 -0.37 -25.89 -8.17
N SER A 8 0.01 -27.04 -7.65
CA SER A 8 -0.74 -27.76 -6.62
C SER A 8 0.22 -28.36 -5.60
N VAL A 9 -0.15 -28.27 -4.32
CA VAL A 9 0.63 -28.87 -3.22
C VAL A 9 -0.24 -29.80 -2.40
N VAL A 10 0.34 -30.90 -1.91
CA VAL A 10 -0.36 -31.86 -1.05
C VAL A 10 -0.31 -31.36 0.39
N ILE A 11 -1.47 -31.09 0.97
CA ILE A 11 -1.60 -30.71 2.38
C ILE A 11 -1.58 -31.99 3.25
N PRO A 12 -0.67 -32.10 4.24
CA PRO A 12 -0.61 -33.26 5.11
C PRO A 12 -1.75 -33.25 6.14
N CYS A 13 -2.49 -34.35 6.20
CA CYS A 13 -3.61 -34.53 7.13
C CYS A 13 -3.15 -34.77 8.57
N GLY A 14 -3.96 -34.34 9.53
CA GLY A 14 -3.86 -34.74 10.95
C GLY A 14 -4.86 -35.85 11.28
N THR A 15 -5.32 -35.87 12.54
CA THR A 15 -6.49 -36.66 12.95
C THR A 15 -7.58 -35.72 13.48
N ASN A 16 -8.81 -36.22 13.62
CA ASN A 16 -9.90 -35.44 14.23
C ASN A 16 -9.72 -35.19 15.76
N THR A 17 -8.72 -35.84 16.39
CA THR A 17 -8.32 -35.59 17.79
C THR A 17 -7.03 -34.76 17.92
N SER A 18 -6.24 -34.67 16.85
CA SER A 18 -5.00 -33.90 16.77
C SER A 18 -4.85 -33.38 15.33
N PRO A 19 -5.61 -32.33 14.96
CA PRO A 19 -5.52 -31.74 13.63
C PRO A 19 -4.16 -31.08 13.45
N ARG A 20 -3.67 -31.11 12.21
CA ARG A 20 -2.35 -30.63 11.84
C ARG A 20 -2.45 -29.22 11.26
N MET A 21 -1.74 -28.28 11.88
CA MET A 21 -1.52 -26.96 11.30
C MET A 21 -0.61 -27.10 10.07
N THR A 22 -1.05 -26.56 8.94
CA THR A 22 -0.25 -26.47 7.71
C THR A 22 -0.19 -25.03 7.23
N TYR A 23 1.03 -24.58 6.96
CA TYR A 23 1.37 -23.30 6.32
C TYR A 23 1.66 -23.60 4.85
N VAL A 24 0.98 -22.89 3.95
CA VAL A 24 1.16 -23.00 2.50
C VAL A 24 1.74 -21.68 2.00
N PHE A 25 2.87 -21.75 1.29
CA PHE A 25 3.64 -20.58 0.86
C PHE A 25 4.47 -20.86 -0.40
N TYR A 26 4.83 -19.80 -1.13
CA TYR A 26 5.89 -19.88 -2.14
C TYR A 26 7.25 -19.67 -1.47
N LYS A 27 8.26 -20.46 -1.86
CA LYS A 27 9.66 -20.30 -1.44
C LYS A 27 10.61 -20.19 -2.63
N ASN A 28 11.79 -19.60 -2.40
CA ASN A 28 12.85 -19.31 -3.39
C ASN A 28 12.47 -18.25 -4.45
N GLN A 29 12.87 -16.99 -4.23
CA GLN A 29 12.52 -15.83 -5.07
C GLN A 29 12.91 -15.99 -6.55
N SER A 30 14.04 -16.67 -6.83
CA SER A 30 14.55 -16.88 -8.20
C SER A 30 13.85 -18.02 -8.95
N ASN A 31 13.16 -18.91 -8.23
CA ASN A 31 12.36 -19.99 -8.80
C ASN A 31 11.26 -20.38 -7.80
N PRO A 32 10.13 -19.64 -7.75
CA PRO A 32 9.08 -19.85 -6.77
C PRO A 32 8.51 -21.26 -6.82
N VAL A 33 8.55 -21.98 -5.69
CA VAL A 33 7.95 -23.30 -5.54
C VAL A 33 6.89 -23.26 -4.45
N LEU A 34 5.64 -23.59 -4.81
CA LEU A 34 4.55 -23.76 -3.84
C LEU A 34 4.85 -24.94 -2.91
N SER A 35 4.85 -24.68 -1.61
CA SER A 35 5.21 -25.63 -0.54
C SER A 35 4.17 -25.63 0.58
N ALA A 36 4.11 -26.74 1.31
CA ALA A 36 3.23 -26.91 2.47
C ALA A 36 4.03 -27.55 3.62
N GLU A 37 4.16 -26.85 4.75
CA GLU A 37 4.97 -27.27 5.90
C GLU A 37 4.18 -27.07 7.21
N SER A 38 4.57 -27.73 8.31
CA SER A 38 3.80 -27.73 9.57
C SER A 38 4.36 -26.85 10.68
N SER A 39 5.42 -26.10 10.37
CA SER A 39 5.97 -25.03 11.17
C SER A 39 5.92 -23.76 10.33
N ASP A 40 5.74 -22.63 10.98
CA ASP A 40 5.98 -21.35 10.36
C ASP A 40 7.48 -21.25 9.99
N LEU A 41 7.80 -20.67 8.84
CA LEU A 41 9.19 -20.47 8.40
C LEU A 41 9.69 -19.06 8.66
N GLU A 42 8.88 -18.16 9.23
CA GLU A 42 9.28 -16.78 9.52
C GLU A 42 10.55 -16.69 10.40
N GLU A 43 10.72 -17.59 11.38
CA GLU A 43 11.91 -17.68 12.23
C GLU A 43 13.18 -18.20 11.52
N SER A 44 13.06 -18.77 10.32
CA SER A 44 14.18 -19.40 9.60
C SER A 44 15.01 -18.45 8.72
N GLY A 45 14.57 -17.20 8.57
CA GLY A 45 15.23 -16.20 7.70
C GLY A 45 15.09 -16.47 6.20
N ILE A 46 14.26 -17.44 5.80
CA ILE A 46 14.04 -17.78 4.38
C ILE A 46 13.04 -16.78 3.75
N ALA A 47 13.32 -16.38 2.51
CA ALA A 47 12.36 -15.64 1.70
C ALA A 47 11.17 -16.56 1.34
N VAL A 48 10.01 -16.24 1.89
CA VAL A 48 8.71 -16.86 1.61
C VAL A 48 7.61 -15.80 1.43
N ALA A 49 6.55 -16.17 0.71
CA ALA A 49 5.28 -15.45 0.66
C ALA A 49 4.11 -16.40 1.00
N ASP A 50 3.33 -16.03 2.01
CA ASP A 50 2.23 -16.84 2.54
C ASP A 50 1.02 -16.86 1.61
N VAL A 51 0.53 -18.07 1.31
CA VAL A 51 -0.66 -18.34 0.51
C VAL A 51 -1.83 -18.72 1.40
N SER A 52 -1.63 -19.60 2.38
CA SER A 52 -2.71 -20.05 3.29
C SER A 52 -2.18 -20.60 4.62
N GLN A 53 -3.00 -20.49 5.67
CA GLN A 53 -2.85 -21.20 6.94
C GLN A 53 -4.09 -22.08 7.14
N ILE A 54 -3.91 -23.40 7.27
CA ILE A 54 -4.99 -24.39 7.20
C ILE A 54 -4.83 -25.43 8.32
N LEU A 55 -5.84 -25.55 9.20
CA LEU A 55 -5.86 -26.54 10.27
C LEU A 55 -6.68 -27.77 9.86
N VAL A 56 -6.00 -28.88 9.56
CA VAL A 56 -6.61 -30.05 8.90
C VAL A 56 -6.59 -31.29 9.80
N GLY A 57 -7.77 -31.85 10.07
CA GLY A 57 -7.94 -33.13 10.76
C GLY A 57 -7.79 -34.33 9.83
N GLU A 58 -8.68 -35.30 10.01
CA GLU A 58 -8.70 -36.53 9.22
C GLU A 58 -9.20 -36.30 7.79
N CYS A 59 -8.57 -36.97 6.83
CA CYS A 59 -8.92 -36.94 5.42
C CYS A 59 -9.43 -38.30 4.93
N SER A 60 -10.42 -38.29 4.05
CA SER A 60 -10.91 -39.49 3.37
C SER A 60 -11.13 -39.20 1.88
N GLY A 61 -10.36 -39.89 1.03
CA GLY A 61 -10.36 -39.66 -0.42
C GLY A 61 -10.04 -38.20 -0.77
N SER A 62 -10.95 -37.55 -1.49
CA SER A 62 -10.87 -36.14 -1.89
C SER A 62 -11.52 -35.17 -0.88
N SER A 63 -11.80 -35.61 0.35
CA SER A 63 -12.42 -34.80 1.41
C SER A 63 -11.55 -34.72 2.66
N ALA A 64 -11.58 -33.58 3.35
CA ALA A 64 -10.79 -33.32 4.55
C ALA A 64 -11.61 -32.57 5.61
N ASN A 65 -11.42 -32.93 6.88
CA ASN A 65 -12.01 -32.18 8.00
C ASN A 65 -11.18 -30.94 8.30
N ILE A 66 -11.47 -29.83 7.62
CA ILE A 66 -10.85 -28.53 7.89
C ILE A 66 -11.52 -27.90 9.11
N TYR A 67 -10.76 -27.63 10.17
CA TYR A 67 -11.29 -27.00 11.40
C TYR A 67 -11.30 -25.47 11.34
N GLY A 68 -10.45 -24.90 10.48
CA GLY A 68 -10.44 -23.49 10.12
C GLY A 68 -9.33 -23.21 9.11
N ALA A 69 -9.50 -22.18 8.27
CA ALA A 69 -8.52 -21.81 7.26
C ALA A 69 -8.58 -20.33 6.88
N ILE A 70 -7.42 -19.69 6.72
CA ILE A 70 -7.26 -18.44 5.98
C ILE A 70 -6.49 -18.73 4.69
N SER A 71 -6.98 -18.23 3.57
CA SER A 71 -6.34 -18.29 2.26
C SER A 71 -6.38 -16.89 1.66
N GLY A 72 -5.21 -16.39 1.27
CA GLY A 72 -5.06 -15.14 0.54
C GLY A 72 -4.87 -15.42 -0.94
N SER A 73 -5.25 -14.46 -1.78
CA SER A 73 -4.92 -14.51 -3.22
C SER A 73 -3.47 -14.11 -3.47
N ALA A 74 -2.52 -14.85 -2.88
CA ALA A 74 -1.08 -14.64 -3.09
C ALA A 74 -0.60 -15.28 -4.39
N ARG A 75 -0.05 -14.48 -5.30
CA ARG A 75 0.44 -14.94 -6.62
C ARG A 75 1.96 -15.06 -6.64
N PRO A 76 2.56 -15.94 -7.48
CA PRO A 76 4.01 -16.10 -7.56
C PRO A 76 4.79 -14.81 -7.80
N TYR A 77 4.24 -13.84 -8.54
CA TYR A 77 4.91 -12.56 -8.77
C TYR A 77 4.94 -11.67 -7.52
N GLU A 78 3.98 -11.78 -6.62
CA GLU A 78 3.90 -10.94 -5.41
C GLU A 78 5.03 -11.27 -4.44
N PHE A 79 5.47 -12.53 -4.46
CA PHE A 79 6.69 -13.00 -3.80
C PHE A 79 7.98 -12.48 -4.47
N VAL A 80 8.02 -12.42 -5.80
CA VAL A 80 9.18 -11.88 -6.54
C VAL A 80 9.36 -10.38 -6.27
N HIS A 81 8.25 -9.64 -6.11
CA HIS A 81 8.21 -8.20 -5.84
C HIS A 81 8.19 -7.82 -4.33
N ASP A 82 8.50 -8.75 -3.42
CA ASP A 82 8.51 -8.54 -1.94
C ASP A 82 7.20 -7.94 -1.36
N THR A 83 6.10 -8.12 -2.08
CA THR A 83 4.79 -7.51 -1.77
C THR A 83 3.94 -8.38 -0.84
N LYS A 84 4.03 -8.05 0.46
CA LYS A 84 3.15 -8.43 1.60
C LYS A 84 3.47 -9.73 2.36
N ARG A 85 3.69 -9.58 3.67
CA ARG A 85 3.54 -10.62 4.73
C ARG A 85 2.47 -10.29 5.79
N THR A 86 1.85 -9.12 5.73
CA THR A 86 1.01 -8.54 6.81
C THR A 86 -0.42 -9.08 6.91
N ASN A 87 -0.74 -10.18 6.20
CA ASN A 87 -2.11 -10.61 5.95
C ASN A 87 -2.68 -11.54 7.03
N PHE A 88 -1.93 -12.53 7.52
CA PHE A 88 -2.50 -13.63 8.34
C PHE A 88 -2.54 -13.37 9.86
N TYR A 89 -2.04 -12.22 10.32
CA TYR A 89 -1.97 -11.87 11.76
C TYR A 89 -3.10 -10.94 12.23
N LYS A 90 -3.80 -10.27 11.31
CA LYS A 90 -5.00 -9.48 11.63
C LYS A 90 -6.18 -10.43 11.79
N GLY A 91 -6.64 -10.60 13.03
CA GLY A 91 -7.77 -11.49 13.34
C GLY A 91 -9.08 -11.08 12.66
N ALA A 92 -10.02 -12.02 12.63
CA ALA A 92 -11.37 -11.80 12.12
C ALA A 92 -12.16 -10.86 13.02
N PHE A 93 -12.88 -9.91 12.42
CA PHE A 93 -13.81 -9.03 13.13
C PHE A 93 -15.17 -9.03 12.43
N PRO A 94 -16.29 -8.98 13.17
CA PRO A 94 -17.61 -8.88 12.58
C PRO A 94 -17.80 -7.50 11.94
N LEU A 95 -18.58 -7.46 10.86
CA LEU A 95 -19.15 -6.23 10.31
C LEU A 95 -20.64 -6.09 10.65
N ASP A 96 -21.35 -7.22 10.74
CA ASP A 96 -22.76 -7.28 11.13
C ASP A 96 -22.93 -8.11 12.41
N THR A 97 -24.04 -7.91 13.10
CA THR A 97 -24.42 -8.72 14.27
C THR A 97 -24.87 -10.11 13.84
N PHE A 98 -24.39 -11.13 14.56
CA PHE A 98 -24.90 -12.50 14.45
C PHE A 98 -26.15 -12.65 15.33
N GLU A 99 -27.30 -12.93 14.72
CA GLU A 99 -28.50 -13.32 15.46
C GLU A 99 -28.36 -14.79 15.91
N VAL A 100 -28.84 -15.08 17.11
CA VAL A 100 -28.64 -16.37 17.77
C VAL A 100 -29.94 -16.77 18.44
N ASP A 101 -30.59 -17.85 17.96
CA ASP A 101 -31.69 -18.46 18.68
C ASP A 101 -31.19 -19.64 19.52
N ALA A 102 -31.65 -19.75 20.77
CA ALA A 102 -31.40 -20.92 21.60
C ALA A 102 -32.57 -21.25 22.52
N ASP A 103 -32.76 -22.53 22.82
CA ASP A 103 -33.90 -23.03 23.60
C ASP A 103 -33.50 -23.75 24.90
N SER A 104 -34.49 -24.01 25.74
CA SER A 104 -34.31 -24.69 27.03
C SER A 104 -33.77 -26.13 26.94
N SER A 105 -33.87 -26.78 25.77
CA SER A 105 -33.43 -28.15 25.54
C SER A 105 -31.92 -28.25 25.25
N GLY A 106 -31.29 -27.14 24.90
CA GLY A 106 -29.88 -27.08 24.49
C GLY A 106 -29.69 -27.06 22.97
N TYR A 107 -30.77 -26.84 22.21
CA TYR A 107 -30.67 -26.48 20.80
C TYR A 107 -30.27 -25.00 20.67
N PHE A 108 -29.40 -24.69 19.71
CA PHE A 108 -29.15 -23.33 19.27
C PHE A 108 -28.76 -23.29 17.79
N ASN A 109 -28.97 -22.13 17.17
CA ASN A 109 -28.45 -21.80 15.85
C ASN A 109 -27.68 -20.47 15.88
N VAL A 110 -27.01 -20.16 14.77
CA VAL A 110 -26.41 -18.86 14.53
C VAL A 110 -26.77 -18.44 13.11
N SER A 111 -27.29 -17.22 12.94
CA SER A 111 -27.69 -16.67 11.65
C SER A 111 -26.51 -16.51 10.69
N THR A 112 -26.82 -16.28 9.42
CA THR A 112 -25.85 -15.68 8.50
C THR A 112 -25.40 -14.31 9.03
N GLY A 113 -24.10 -14.03 9.00
CA GLY A 113 -23.52 -12.75 9.38
C GLY A 113 -22.20 -12.47 8.66
N THR A 114 -21.86 -11.19 8.49
CA THR A 114 -20.64 -10.78 7.79
C THR A 114 -19.44 -10.72 8.73
N LEU A 115 -18.37 -11.45 8.39
CA LEU A 115 -17.05 -11.33 9.00
C LEU A 115 -16.05 -10.71 8.03
N ARG A 116 -15.23 -9.78 8.48
CA ARG A 116 -14.10 -9.28 7.71
C ARG A 116 -12.81 -9.92 8.20
N LEU A 117 -12.07 -10.50 7.25
CA LEU A 117 -10.66 -10.86 7.39
C LEU A 117 -9.90 -10.00 6.36
N ILE A 118 -8.94 -9.22 6.84
CA ILE A 118 -8.09 -8.38 5.99
C ILE A 118 -8.94 -7.37 5.19
N ASP A 119 -8.96 -7.49 3.85
CA ASP A 119 -9.67 -6.60 2.92
C ASP A 119 -10.84 -7.32 2.22
N THR A 120 -11.25 -8.49 2.74
CA THR A 120 -12.33 -9.30 2.17
C THR A 120 -13.45 -9.50 3.20
N ASN A 121 -14.68 -9.27 2.76
CA ASN A 121 -15.88 -9.56 3.54
C ASN A 121 -16.36 -10.98 3.24
N PHE A 122 -16.64 -11.73 4.31
CA PHE A 122 -17.03 -13.14 4.29
C PHE A 122 -18.46 -13.28 4.80
N GLN A 123 -19.36 -13.74 3.95
CA GLN A 123 -20.70 -14.14 4.38
C GLN A 123 -20.63 -15.53 4.99
N THR A 124 -20.93 -15.63 6.28
CA THR A 124 -21.06 -16.95 6.93
C THR A 124 -22.40 -17.58 6.56
N PRO A 125 -22.46 -18.91 6.36
CA PRO A 125 -23.73 -19.62 6.26
C PRO A 125 -24.45 -19.63 7.61
N TYR A 126 -25.76 -19.92 7.61
CA TYR A 126 -26.48 -20.32 8.81
C TYR A 126 -25.82 -21.56 9.43
N LEU A 127 -25.64 -21.58 10.75
CA LEU A 127 -24.98 -22.66 11.47
C LEU A 127 -25.94 -23.28 12.49
N ASP A 128 -26.18 -24.59 12.36
CA ASP A 128 -26.98 -25.38 13.30
C ASP A 128 -26.09 -26.22 14.22
N ILE A 129 -26.39 -26.29 15.52
CA ILE A 129 -25.63 -27.13 16.45
C ILE A 129 -25.64 -28.63 16.04
N ASN A 130 -26.70 -29.10 15.36
CA ASN A 130 -26.84 -30.49 14.94
C ASN A 130 -25.84 -30.90 13.84
N ASP A 131 -25.32 -29.95 13.06
CA ASP A 131 -24.19 -30.20 12.14
C ASP A 131 -22.88 -30.51 12.90
N GLY A 132 -22.90 -30.24 14.21
CA GLY A 132 -21.86 -30.55 15.18
C GLY A 132 -20.85 -29.43 15.34
N PHE A 133 -20.28 -29.37 16.53
CA PHE A 133 -19.25 -28.41 16.91
C PHE A 133 -18.02 -29.14 17.44
N PHE A 134 -16.90 -28.44 17.52
CA PHE A 134 -15.68 -28.99 18.11
C PHE A 134 -15.25 -28.23 19.36
N VAL A 135 -14.74 -28.97 20.35
CA VAL A 135 -14.08 -28.44 21.54
C VAL A 135 -12.59 -28.64 21.38
N ILE A 136 -11.83 -27.57 21.57
CA ILE A 136 -10.38 -27.65 21.76
C ILE A 136 -10.04 -27.70 23.25
N LEU A 137 -9.05 -28.52 23.59
CA LEU A 137 -8.46 -28.60 24.91
C LEU A 137 -7.13 -27.84 24.97
N ASN A 138 -6.73 -27.42 26.17
CA ASN A 138 -5.50 -26.68 26.40
C ASN A 138 -4.23 -27.46 25.97
N ASN A 139 -4.30 -28.79 25.92
CA ASN A 139 -3.23 -29.65 25.39
C ASN A 139 -3.18 -29.73 23.84
N GLY A 140 -4.00 -28.94 23.13
CA GLY A 140 -4.07 -28.92 21.67
C GLY A 140 -4.88 -30.05 21.03
N SER A 141 -5.47 -30.96 21.81
CA SER A 141 -6.34 -32.02 21.28
C SER A 141 -7.79 -31.57 21.12
N PHE A 142 -8.49 -32.20 20.18
CA PHE A 142 -9.84 -31.84 19.73
C PHE A 142 -10.83 -32.97 20.04
N LYS A 143 -12.07 -32.60 20.33
CA LYS A 143 -13.22 -33.52 20.38
C LYS A 143 -14.40 -32.90 19.62
N ARG A 144 -15.07 -33.67 18.78
CA ARG A 144 -16.31 -33.25 18.10
C ARG A 144 -17.53 -33.77 18.88
N TYR A 145 -18.57 -32.96 18.98
CA TYR A 145 -19.84 -33.29 19.60
C TYR A 145 -21.00 -32.83 18.71
N SER A 146 -22.15 -33.49 18.85
CA SER A 146 -23.43 -33.12 18.24
C SER A 146 -24.45 -32.63 19.26
N SER A 147 -24.09 -32.56 20.55
CA SER A 147 -24.94 -32.08 21.63
C SER A 147 -24.10 -31.51 22.77
N LEU A 148 -24.58 -30.43 23.39
CA LEU A 148 -23.99 -29.83 24.59
C LEU A 148 -24.01 -30.80 25.79
N GLY A 149 -24.98 -31.71 25.86
CA GLY A 149 -25.09 -32.68 26.95
C GLY A 149 -23.95 -33.70 26.98
N ASP A 150 -23.34 -33.96 25.83
CA ASP A 150 -22.32 -34.99 25.64
C ASP A 150 -20.91 -34.54 26.02
N ILE A 151 -20.64 -33.23 26.07
CA ILE A 151 -19.37 -32.62 26.51
C ILE A 151 -18.96 -33.21 27.86
N ASP A 152 -17.88 -34.00 27.90
CA ASP A 152 -17.51 -34.86 29.04
C ASP A 152 -16.41 -34.26 29.94
N GLN A 153 -15.78 -33.18 29.50
CA GLN A 153 -14.63 -32.55 30.16
C GLN A 153 -14.53 -31.06 29.83
N TYR A 154 -13.86 -30.30 30.70
CA TYR A 154 -13.50 -28.91 30.44
C TYR A 154 -12.36 -28.80 29.41
N SER A 155 -12.15 -27.62 28.82
CA SER A 155 -10.99 -27.38 27.93
C SER A 155 -9.66 -27.58 28.65
N THR A 156 -9.60 -27.40 29.98
CA THR A 156 -8.43 -27.72 30.82
C THR A 156 -8.16 -29.24 30.95
N GLY A 157 -9.10 -30.10 30.52
CA GLY A 157 -8.95 -31.55 30.43
C GLY A 157 -9.60 -32.36 31.56
N GLU A 158 -10.03 -31.74 32.66
CA GLU A 158 -10.67 -32.45 33.76
C GLU A 158 -12.13 -32.83 33.45
N PRO A 159 -12.62 -33.99 33.94
CA PRO A 159 -13.97 -34.47 33.64
C PRO A 159 -15.06 -33.61 34.28
N ILE A 160 -16.17 -33.46 33.56
CA ILE A 160 -17.41 -32.83 34.05
C ILE A 160 -18.32 -33.92 34.62
N LEU A 161 -18.56 -33.88 35.93
CA LEU A 161 -19.40 -34.86 36.61
C LEU A 161 -20.89 -34.71 36.23
N ILE A 162 -21.62 -35.83 36.29
CA ILE A 162 -23.05 -35.92 35.97
C ILE A 162 -23.85 -34.91 36.80
N ASN A 163 -24.87 -34.29 36.18
CA ASN A 163 -25.73 -33.24 36.74
C ASN A 163 -25.04 -31.91 37.12
N HIS A 164 -23.73 -31.77 36.96
CA HIS A 164 -23.06 -30.48 37.15
C HIS A 164 -23.30 -29.55 35.96
N LYS A 165 -23.07 -28.26 36.19
CA LYS A 165 -23.20 -27.19 35.20
C LYS A 165 -21.83 -26.64 34.84
N PHE A 166 -21.70 -26.14 33.62
CA PHE A 166 -20.46 -25.58 33.09
C PHE A 166 -20.75 -24.43 32.11
N SER A 167 -19.80 -23.49 32.01
CA SER A 167 -19.88 -22.36 31.07
C SER A 167 -19.31 -22.79 29.72
N VAL A 168 -20.02 -22.50 28.63
CA VAL A 168 -19.55 -22.70 27.27
C VAL A 168 -19.61 -21.37 26.54
N VAL A 169 -18.51 -21.02 25.87
CA VAL A 169 -18.47 -19.92 24.90
C VAL A 169 -18.47 -20.54 23.51
N ILE A 170 -19.47 -20.21 22.71
CA ILE A 170 -19.57 -20.63 21.31
C ILE A 170 -18.92 -19.56 20.44
N ARG A 171 -18.09 -20.02 19.50
CA ARG A 171 -17.37 -19.21 18.53
C ARG A 171 -17.69 -19.66 17.12
N VAL A 172 -17.80 -18.71 16.19
CA VAL A 172 -17.85 -18.99 14.75
C VAL A 172 -16.42 -18.92 14.22
N VAL A 173 -15.97 -19.99 13.56
CA VAL A 173 -14.62 -20.15 13.00
C VAL A 173 -14.69 -20.10 11.48
N LEU A 174 -13.84 -19.30 10.85
CA LEU A 174 -13.84 -19.12 9.39
C LEU A 174 -13.11 -20.24 8.65
N ASN A 175 -13.66 -20.65 7.51
CA ASN A 175 -13.00 -21.50 6.52
C ASN A 175 -13.04 -20.82 5.15
N THR A 176 -11.97 -20.13 4.81
CA THR A 176 -11.90 -19.34 3.57
C THR A 176 -11.72 -20.16 2.29
N ILE A 177 -11.41 -21.46 2.39
CA ILE A 177 -11.12 -22.32 1.24
C ILE A 177 -12.40 -22.78 0.53
N ASP A 178 -13.45 -23.09 1.29
CA ASP A 178 -14.75 -23.58 0.78
C ASP A 178 -15.89 -22.55 0.96
N ASN A 179 -15.56 -21.35 1.43
CA ASN A 179 -16.50 -20.28 1.73
C ASN A 179 -17.55 -20.64 2.80
N THR A 180 -17.12 -21.38 3.84
CA THR A 180 -17.96 -21.80 4.97
C THR A 180 -17.46 -21.27 6.32
N ALA A 181 -18.23 -21.56 7.37
CA ALA A 181 -17.84 -21.35 8.76
C ALA A 181 -18.23 -22.58 9.60
N ARG A 182 -17.68 -22.70 10.82
CA ARG A 182 -17.92 -23.83 11.73
C ARG A 182 -18.10 -23.36 13.17
N LEU A 183 -18.85 -24.14 13.95
CA LEU A 183 -19.04 -23.92 15.38
C LEU A 183 -17.89 -24.53 16.20
N MET A 184 -17.31 -23.72 17.07
CA MET A 184 -16.29 -24.09 18.05
C MET A 184 -16.81 -23.76 19.45
N ALA A 185 -16.55 -24.64 20.42
CA ALA A 185 -16.94 -24.45 21.80
C ALA A 185 -15.69 -24.41 22.71
N VAL A 186 -15.60 -23.39 23.58
CA VAL A 186 -14.60 -23.30 24.64
C VAL A 186 -15.30 -23.60 25.97
N VAL A 187 -14.89 -24.67 26.64
CA VAL A 187 -15.60 -25.23 27.80
C VAL A 187 -14.87 -24.82 29.07
N GLN A 188 -15.39 -23.81 29.75
CA GLN A 188 -14.73 -23.11 30.85
C GLN A 188 -14.95 -23.79 32.20
N LYS A 189 -13.85 -24.04 32.91
CA LYS A 189 -13.86 -24.52 34.29
C LYS A 189 -13.98 -23.35 35.27
N GLY A 190 -14.95 -23.44 36.19
CA GLY A 190 -15.13 -22.46 37.26
C GLY A 190 -14.10 -22.56 38.38
N LYS A 191 -14.03 -21.54 39.24
CA LYS A 191 -13.27 -21.60 40.50
C LYS A 191 -13.85 -22.62 41.46
N VAL A 192 -15.15 -22.86 41.35
CA VAL A 192 -15.89 -23.89 42.09
C VAL A 192 -16.73 -24.74 41.14
N VAL A 193 -17.10 -25.93 41.61
CA VAL A 193 -17.97 -26.85 40.87
C VAL A 193 -19.42 -26.36 40.96
N TYR A 194 -20.06 -26.11 39.82
CA TYR A 194 -21.42 -25.54 39.80
C TYR A 194 -22.52 -26.61 39.84
N THR A 195 -23.33 -26.58 40.91
CA THR A 195 -24.59 -27.35 41.01
C THR A 195 -25.83 -26.46 40.77
N ARG A 196 -25.71 -25.15 40.97
CA ARG A 196 -26.75 -24.13 40.76
C ARG A 196 -26.40 -23.22 39.57
N CYS A 197 -27.40 -22.72 38.85
CA CYS A 197 -27.20 -21.87 37.66
C CYS A 197 -26.52 -20.55 38.03
N ASN A 198 -27.07 -19.85 39.04
CA ASN A 198 -26.59 -18.56 39.52
C ASN A 198 -25.11 -18.58 39.97
N ASN A 199 -24.61 -19.72 40.44
CA ASN A 199 -23.20 -19.87 40.82
C ASN A 199 -22.29 -19.90 39.58
N ALA A 200 -22.74 -20.55 38.50
CA ALA A 200 -22.03 -20.56 37.23
C ALA A 200 -22.05 -19.17 36.59
N GLU A 201 -23.23 -18.55 36.52
CA GLU A 201 -23.49 -17.20 36.01
C GLU A 201 -22.64 -16.11 36.69
N HIS A 202 -22.57 -16.09 38.03
CA HIS A 202 -21.85 -15.06 38.77
C HIS A 202 -20.31 -15.20 38.72
N ASP A 203 -19.77 -16.43 38.63
CA ASP A 203 -18.33 -16.65 38.44
C ASP A 203 -17.96 -16.42 36.95
N ALA A 204 -18.87 -16.76 36.04
CA ALA A 204 -18.76 -16.49 34.60
C ALA A 204 -18.68 -14.99 34.28
N SER A 205 -19.55 -14.14 34.84
CA SER A 205 -19.63 -12.70 34.52
C SER A 205 -18.36 -11.90 34.83
N LYS A 206 -17.42 -12.47 35.58
CA LYS A 206 -16.18 -11.78 36.00
C LYS A 206 -14.92 -12.30 35.32
N GLN A 207 -14.98 -13.43 34.63
CA GLN A 207 -13.82 -14.06 33.98
C GLN A 207 -14.23 -14.81 32.70
N VAL A 208 -13.96 -14.22 31.54
CA VAL A 208 -13.86 -14.96 30.25
C VAL A 208 -12.39 -15.39 30.08
N THR A 209 -11.85 -16.13 31.06
CA THR A 209 -10.44 -16.53 31.11
C THR A 209 -10.19 -17.86 30.38
N SER A 210 -10.24 -17.84 29.04
CA SER A 210 -9.36 -18.65 28.19
C SER A 210 -9.63 -18.36 26.71
N LEU A 211 -8.64 -17.78 26.03
CA LEU A 211 -8.41 -18.06 24.62
C LEU A 211 -7.97 -19.54 24.49
N SER A 212 -8.13 -20.17 23.32
CA SER A 212 -7.54 -21.50 23.10
C SER A 212 -6.02 -21.43 23.20
N SER A 213 -5.32 -22.52 23.53
CA SER A 213 -3.85 -22.56 23.40
C SER A 213 -3.39 -22.45 21.94
N ASP A 214 -4.28 -22.75 20.99
CA ASP A 214 -4.09 -22.52 19.57
C ASP A 214 -4.30 -21.04 19.19
N GLY A 215 -3.19 -20.35 18.88
CA GLY A 215 -3.19 -18.94 18.45
C GLY A 215 -3.68 -18.70 17.01
N PHE A 216 -3.81 -19.73 16.18
CA PHE A 216 -4.41 -19.60 14.84
C PHE A 216 -5.94 -19.54 14.95
N LEU A 217 -6.57 -20.50 15.65
CA LEU A 217 -8.02 -20.51 15.85
C LEU A 217 -8.52 -19.27 16.58
N ASN A 218 -7.77 -18.74 17.55
CA ASN A 218 -8.12 -17.48 18.20
C ASN A 218 -8.16 -16.29 17.23
N ARG A 219 -7.28 -16.25 16.23
CA ARG A 219 -7.26 -15.20 15.21
C ARG A 219 -8.46 -15.31 14.26
N ILE A 220 -8.92 -16.51 13.92
CA ILE A 220 -9.94 -16.73 12.89
C ILE A 220 -11.34 -17.02 13.43
N SER A 221 -11.55 -16.83 14.73
CA SER A 221 -12.84 -17.11 15.37
C SER A 221 -13.32 -15.96 16.23
N ILE A 222 -14.61 -15.66 16.11
CA ILE A 222 -15.30 -14.66 16.93
C ILE A 222 -16.22 -15.33 17.94
N PRO A 223 -16.29 -14.88 19.21
CA PRO A 223 -17.29 -15.34 20.15
C PRO A 223 -18.66 -14.77 19.75
N VAL A 224 -19.69 -15.61 19.63
CA VAL A 224 -21.06 -15.17 19.26
C VAL A 224 -22.01 -15.23 20.45
N MET A 225 -21.93 -16.29 21.25
CA MET A 225 -22.78 -16.47 22.43
C MET A 225 -22.06 -17.19 23.57
N ARG A 226 -22.56 -16.98 24.77
CA ARG A 226 -22.19 -17.70 26.00
C ARG A 226 -23.42 -18.34 26.61
N MET A 227 -23.25 -19.51 27.20
CA MET A 227 -24.33 -20.26 27.84
C MET A 227 -23.83 -21.05 29.04
N VAL A 228 -24.75 -21.43 29.94
CA VAL A 228 -24.47 -22.38 31.03
C VAL A 228 -25.28 -23.64 30.79
N VAL A 229 -24.58 -24.75 30.59
CA VAL A 229 -25.13 -26.06 30.19
C VAL A 229 -25.16 -27.00 31.40
N LYS A 230 -26.21 -27.82 31.52
CA LYS A 230 -26.25 -28.96 32.45
C LYS A 230 -25.78 -30.26 31.77
N LYS A 231 -24.76 -30.90 32.35
CA LYS A 231 -24.21 -32.19 31.89
C LYS A 231 -25.26 -33.31 31.79
N ASN A 232 -25.12 -34.16 30.77
CA ASN A 232 -26.04 -35.23 30.34
C ASN A 232 -27.37 -34.78 29.75
N THR A 233 -27.98 -33.68 30.23
CA THR A 233 -29.29 -33.24 29.73
C THR A 233 -29.20 -32.22 28.61
N GLY A 234 -28.07 -31.54 28.41
CA GLY A 234 -27.92 -30.45 27.43
C GLY A 234 -28.64 -29.16 27.81
N THR A 235 -29.69 -29.27 28.64
CA THR A 235 -30.54 -28.16 29.07
C THR A 235 -29.78 -26.94 29.57
N LEU A 236 -30.21 -25.78 29.07
CA LEU A 236 -29.62 -24.49 29.39
C LEU A 236 -30.16 -23.92 30.72
N CYS A 237 -29.29 -23.23 31.45
CA CYS A 237 -29.66 -22.41 32.60
C CYS A 237 -30.14 -21.03 32.14
N ASN A 238 -31.18 -20.49 32.79
CA ASN A 238 -31.55 -19.07 32.67
C ASN A 238 -30.44 -18.20 33.31
N LEU A 239 -30.05 -17.12 32.65
CA LEU A 239 -28.98 -16.17 33.01
C LEU A 239 -29.56 -14.78 33.37
N GLY A 240 -30.69 -14.75 34.08
CA GLY A 240 -31.34 -13.50 34.47
C GLY A 240 -32.40 -13.66 35.56
N THR A 241 -32.74 -12.54 36.19
CA THR A 241 -33.74 -12.44 37.29
C THR A 241 -35.11 -11.93 36.83
N PHE A 242 -35.27 -11.61 35.54
CA PHE A 242 -36.51 -11.06 34.99
C PHE A 242 -37.42 -12.14 34.38
N LEU A 243 -38.67 -11.78 34.08
CA LEU A 243 -39.77 -12.72 33.78
C LEU A 243 -39.66 -13.47 32.44
N ASN A 244 -38.64 -13.18 31.63
CA ASN A 244 -38.35 -13.87 30.36
C ASN A 244 -37.14 -14.82 30.53
N PRO A 245 -37.19 -16.05 29.99
CA PRO A 245 -36.09 -16.99 30.12
C PRO A 245 -34.99 -16.72 29.10
N ILE A 246 -33.98 -15.96 29.50
CA ILE A 246 -32.79 -15.69 28.69
C ILE A 246 -31.75 -16.77 29.01
N TYR A 247 -31.55 -17.72 28.10
CA TYR A 247 -30.70 -18.90 28.34
C TYR A 247 -29.21 -18.71 27.97
N TYR A 248 -28.90 -17.59 27.33
CA TYR A 248 -27.60 -17.27 26.75
C TYR A 248 -27.34 -15.76 26.81
N ASP A 249 -26.08 -15.38 26.69
CA ASP A 249 -25.62 -14.00 26.62
C ASP A 249 -24.90 -13.80 25.27
N THR A 250 -25.24 -12.75 24.53
CA THR A 250 -24.73 -12.48 23.17
C THR A 250 -23.63 -11.43 23.22
N TYR A 251 -22.50 -11.70 22.57
CA TYR A 251 -21.36 -10.78 22.56
C TYR A 251 -21.58 -9.50 21.74
N TYR A 252 -22.62 -9.47 20.90
CA TYR A 252 -22.99 -8.34 20.05
C TYR A 252 -24.42 -7.94 20.35
N GLY A 253 -24.58 -7.01 21.28
CA GLY A 253 -25.90 -6.60 21.77
C GLY A 253 -26.64 -5.71 20.77
N ASP A 254 -27.56 -6.30 20.01
CA ASP A 254 -28.79 -5.59 19.66
C ASP A 254 -30.02 -6.51 19.58
N GLN A 255 -31.19 -5.90 19.81
CA GLN A 255 -32.54 -6.47 19.98
C GLN A 255 -32.83 -7.87 19.37
N VAL A 256 -32.89 -8.92 20.20
CA VAL A 256 -33.73 -10.10 19.91
C VAL A 256 -35.19 -9.64 19.93
N SER A 257 -35.89 -9.77 18.79
CA SER A 257 -37.19 -9.15 18.55
C SER A 257 -38.38 -9.88 19.21
N GLY A 258 -38.37 -9.95 20.55
CA GLY A 258 -39.48 -10.42 21.40
C GLY A 258 -40.24 -9.26 22.06
N THR A 259 -41.46 -9.00 21.61
CA THR A 259 -42.30 -7.82 21.91
C THR A 259 -42.29 -7.31 23.36
N ALA A 260 -42.04 -5.99 23.50
CA ALA A 260 -42.34 -5.07 24.62
C ALA A 260 -41.44 -5.07 25.87
N GLY A 261 -40.67 -3.97 26.05
CA GLY A 261 -40.20 -3.51 27.37
C GLY A 261 -38.80 -2.86 27.38
N SER A 262 -38.72 -1.57 27.03
CA SER A 262 -37.61 -0.62 27.30
C SER A 262 -36.22 -1.19 27.67
N SER A 263 -35.28 -1.10 26.72
CA SER A 263 -33.86 -1.43 26.87
C SER A 263 -33.17 -0.69 28.05
N PRO A 264 -32.34 -1.39 28.85
CA PRO A 264 -31.12 -0.83 29.38
C PRO A 264 -30.05 -0.87 28.26
N GLY A 265 -29.51 0.29 27.88
CA GLY A 265 -28.48 0.35 26.86
C GLY A 265 -27.21 -0.38 27.31
N ILE A 266 -26.78 -1.39 26.56
CA ILE A 266 -25.51 -2.08 26.80
C ILE A 266 -24.41 -1.15 26.27
N ASN A 267 -23.55 -0.69 27.19
CA ASN A 267 -22.44 0.18 26.85
C ASN A 267 -21.31 -0.66 26.24
N TYR A 268 -20.81 -0.29 25.06
CA TYR A 268 -19.82 -1.09 24.30
C TYR A 268 -18.41 -1.17 24.96
N ASP A 269 -18.22 -0.55 26.13
CA ASP A 269 -16.93 -0.47 26.85
C ASP A 269 -16.55 -1.75 27.63
N ASP A 270 -17.48 -2.70 27.85
CA ASP A 270 -17.23 -3.89 28.70
C ASP A 270 -16.53 -5.07 27.99
N PHE A 271 -16.14 -4.91 26.71
CA PHE A 271 -15.40 -5.95 25.94
C PHE A 271 -14.01 -5.51 25.46
N ILE A 272 -13.21 -4.97 26.38
CA ILE A 272 -11.77 -4.87 26.20
C ILE A 272 -11.12 -6.24 26.46
N LEU A 273 -10.40 -6.75 25.46
CA LEU A 273 -9.43 -7.84 25.63
C LEU A 273 -8.30 -7.33 26.55
N THR A 274 -8.41 -7.58 27.85
CA THR A 274 -7.31 -7.31 28.78
C THR A 274 -6.21 -8.36 28.58
N ASP A 275 -5.16 -8.01 27.85
CA ASP A 275 -3.84 -8.33 28.40
C ASP A 275 -3.63 -7.52 29.69
N GLY A 276 -2.85 -8.06 30.62
CA GLY A 276 -2.89 -7.66 32.02
C GLY A 276 -2.12 -6.38 32.37
N SER A 277 -2.34 -5.25 31.68
CA SER A 277 -1.49 -4.05 31.76
C SER A 277 -2.19 -2.70 32.07
N ASN A 278 -3.04 -2.69 33.10
CA ASN A 278 -3.50 -1.54 33.92
C ASN A 278 -4.54 -0.49 33.37
N PRO A 279 -5.36 0.16 34.23
CA PRO A 279 -6.56 0.96 33.86
C PRO A 279 -6.46 2.48 34.13
N PHE A 280 -7.46 3.31 33.72
CA PHE A 280 -7.95 4.49 34.51
C PHE A 280 -9.28 5.19 34.06
N ASN A 281 -10.31 5.09 34.92
CA ASN A 281 -11.49 5.93 35.30
C ASN A 281 -12.17 7.04 34.44
N ALA A 282 -13.53 7.02 34.49
CA ALA A 282 -14.48 8.13 34.77
C ALA A 282 -15.94 7.59 35.00
N ASN A 283 -16.97 8.26 35.58
CA ASN A 283 -17.11 9.14 36.77
C ASN A 283 -18.62 9.29 37.20
N TRP A 284 -18.92 9.89 38.38
CA TRP A 284 -20.25 10.29 38.96
C TRP A 284 -21.22 9.17 39.45
N TYR A 285 -22.02 9.30 40.54
CA TYR A 285 -22.55 10.45 41.30
C TYR A 285 -22.51 10.28 42.86
N ALA A 286 -22.99 11.29 43.61
CA ALA A 286 -22.76 11.49 45.06
C ALA A 286 -23.88 11.02 46.02
N GLY A 287 -23.52 10.85 47.31
CA GLY A 287 -24.45 10.70 48.44
C GLY A 287 -23.79 10.98 49.80
N GLN A 288 -24.30 11.95 50.56
CA GLN A 288 -23.80 12.33 51.90
C GLN A 288 -24.38 11.44 53.00
N TYR A 289 -23.66 11.23 54.10
CA TYR A 289 -24.22 11.30 55.47
C TYR A 289 -23.16 11.71 56.50
N ASN A 290 -23.55 12.56 57.45
CA ASN A 290 -22.72 13.07 58.55
C ASN A 290 -22.75 12.15 59.78
N ILE A 291 -21.70 12.22 60.62
CA ILE A 291 -21.77 12.22 62.09
C ILE A 291 -20.53 12.95 62.64
N THR A 292 -20.66 13.64 63.78
CA THR A 292 -19.70 14.66 64.30
C THR A 292 -19.22 14.34 65.73
N MET A 293 -18.21 15.12 66.21
CA MET A 293 -17.69 15.34 67.59
C MET A 293 -16.29 14.73 67.86
N GLY A 294 -15.27 15.39 68.47
CA GLY A 294 -15.03 16.78 68.94
C GLY A 294 -13.54 16.96 69.42
N GLY A 295 -12.94 18.18 69.35
CA GLY A 295 -11.46 18.47 69.46
C GLY A 295 -10.81 18.40 70.87
N PHE A 296 -9.63 18.97 71.23
CA PHE A 296 -8.46 19.66 70.61
C PHE A 296 -7.15 19.28 71.41
N VAL A 297 -5.88 19.53 70.98
CA VAL A 297 -4.89 20.58 71.39
C VAL A 297 -3.64 20.68 70.46
N THR A 298 -3.12 21.89 70.20
CA THR A 298 -1.92 22.23 69.37
C THR A 298 -0.56 22.11 70.09
N ILE A 299 0.55 21.86 69.35
CA ILE A 299 1.94 22.13 69.80
C ILE A 299 2.71 22.91 68.73
N ASN A 300 3.55 23.87 69.17
CA ASN A 300 4.37 24.74 68.32
C ASN A 300 5.82 24.25 68.18
N ASN A 301 6.44 24.55 67.04
CA ASN A 301 7.85 24.35 66.65
C ASN A 301 8.31 22.97 66.13
N THR A 302 9.34 23.05 65.29
CA THR A 302 9.81 22.08 64.30
C THR A 302 10.55 20.87 64.90
N LEU A 303 10.30 19.67 64.36
CA LEU A 303 11.11 18.48 64.63
C LEU A 303 11.54 17.81 63.31
N ASN A 304 12.84 17.77 63.05
CA ASN A 304 13.42 17.02 61.93
C ASN A 304 13.41 15.52 62.23
N ALA A 305 12.85 14.71 61.34
CA ALA A 305 12.67 13.28 61.54
C ALA A 305 13.72 12.46 60.76
N SER A 306 14.72 11.91 61.46
CA SER A 306 15.64 10.92 60.89
C SER A 306 16.03 9.76 61.84
N THR A 307 15.45 9.67 63.04
CA THR A 307 15.89 8.71 64.08
C THR A 307 14.76 8.14 64.96
N LEU A 308 13.56 7.87 64.42
CA LEU A 308 12.45 7.31 65.23
C LEU A 308 11.37 6.53 64.43
N LEU A 309 11.75 5.49 63.68
CA LEU A 309 10.81 4.57 63.00
C LEU A 309 11.23 3.09 63.07
N GLU A 310 11.42 2.56 64.28
CA GLU A 310 11.11 1.16 64.59
C GLU A 310 10.00 1.12 65.65
N SER A 311 8.92 0.39 65.36
CA SER A 311 7.83 0.00 66.27
C SER A 311 7.16 1.08 67.15
N GLY A 312 5.92 1.46 66.79
CA GLY A 312 4.91 1.83 67.80
C GLY A 312 4.51 3.30 67.94
N VAL A 313 5.10 4.24 67.18
CA VAL A 313 4.64 5.64 67.19
C VAL A 313 3.27 5.75 66.49
N ARG A 314 2.26 6.20 67.25
CA ARG A 314 0.92 6.50 66.73
C ARG A 314 0.74 8.00 66.61
N VAL A 315 0.31 8.46 65.44
CA VAL A 315 -0.12 9.85 65.24
C VAL A 315 -1.58 9.93 65.69
N CYS A 316 -1.82 10.65 66.78
CA CYS A 316 -3.16 10.87 67.32
C CYS A 316 -3.71 12.19 66.81
N LEU A 317 -5.05 12.30 66.80
CA LEU A 317 -5.64 13.62 66.80
C LEU A 317 -5.23 14.35 68.09
N SER A 318 -5.29 15.66 67.98
CA SER A 318 -4.85 16.64 68.97
C SER A 318 -5.44 16.44 70.37
N ASN A 319 -6.55 15.71 70.51
CA ASN A 319 -7.25 15.36 71.75
C ASN A 319 -6.89 13.97 72.34
N GLY A 320 -5.88 13.29 71.80
CA GLY A 320 -5.44 11.96 72.27
C GLY A 320 -6.31 10.79 71.79
N THR A 321 -7.26 11.01 70.88
CA THR A 321 -8.06 9.94 70.25
C THR A 321 -7.72 9.76 68.78
N ASN A 322 -8.19 8.65 68.18
CA ASN A 322 -7.85 8.22 66.82
C ASN A 322 -6.33 8.16 66.56
N CYS A 323 -5.59 7.57 67.52
CA CYS A 323 -4.17 7.26 67.40
C CYS A 323 -3.95 6.16 66.35
N GLN A 324 -3.71 6.56 65.10
CA GLN A 324 -3.37 5.64 64.01
C GLN A 324 -1.87 5.38 64.00
N SER A 325 -1.48 4.12 63.84
CA SER A 325 -0.09 3.80 63.49
C SER A 325 0.21 4.37 62.10
N ALA A 326 1.43 4.88 61.90
CA ALA A 326 1.93 5.25 60.58
C ALA A 326 2.29 3.98 59.78
N SER A 327 1.28 3.12 59.59
CA SER A 327 1.36 1.82 58.93
C SER A 327 0.07 1.62 58.15
N ASP A 328 -0.03 2.29 57.01
CA ASP A 328 0.11 1.55 55.76
C ASP A 328 0.12 2.54 54.58
N SER A 329 1.28 2.61 53.92
CA SER A 329 1.22 2.82 52.47
C SER A 329 0.35 1.68 51.91
N PRO A 330 -0.73 1.97 51.16
CA PRO A 330 -1.50 0.93 50.49
C PRO A 330 -0.62 0.21 49.48
N TRP A 331 0.52 0.78 49.08
CA TRP A 331 1.52 0.20 48.21
C TRP A 331 2.64 -0.47 49.02
N THR A 332 3.02 -1.66 48.58
CA THR A 332 4.30 -2.29 48.91
C THR A 332 5.03 -2.59 47.60
N ASN A 333 6.35 -2.78 47.64
CA ASN A 333 7.14 -3.11 46.46
C ASN A 333 8.08 -4.29 46.72
N ASN A 334 8.52 -4.91 45.64
CA ASN A 334 9.74 -5.72 45.59
C ASN A 334 10.70 -5.09 44.55
N SER A 335 11.75 -5.80 44.14
CA SER A 335 12.70 -5.31 43.13
C SER A 335 12.14 -5.20 41.70
N GLU A 336 10.92 -5.66 41.45
CA GLU A 336 10.35 -5.86 40.12
C GLU A 336 8.97 -5.22 39.93
N GLN A 337 8.19 -5.04 41.01
CA GLN A 337 6.78 -4.62 40.98
C GLN A 337 6.39 -3.79 42.22
N VAL A 338 5.42 -2.88 42.03
CA VAL A 338 4.69 -2.16 43.08
C VAL A 338 3.25 -2.66 43.08
N TYR A 339 2.72 -3.07 44.24
CA TYR A 339 1.40 -3.67 44.35
C TYR A 339 0.64 -3.23 45.61
N VAL A 340 -0.68 -3.30 45.56
CA VAL A 340 -1.55 -2.94 46.68
C VAL A 340 -1.47 -4.03 47.77
N LYS A 341 -1.25 -3.63 49.02
CA LYS A 341 -1.23 -4.52 50.18
C LYS A 341 -2.61 -5.19 50.35
N PRO A 342 -2.67 -6.50 50.67
CA PRO A 342 -3.93 -7.18 50.96
C PRO A 342 -4.72 -6.45 52.05
N GLY A 343 -5.97 -6.10 51.76
CA GLY A 343 -6.86 -5.37 52.67
C GLY A 343 -7.15 -3.91 52.27
N PHE A 344 -6.41 -3.34 51.32
CA PHE A 344 -6.70 -2.03 50.76
C PHE A 344 -7.60 -2.10 49.51
N PRO A 345 -8.44 -1.09 49.25
CA PRO A 345 -9.33 -1.09 48.08
C PRO A 345 -8.52 -1.08 46.77
N PHE A 346 -8.87 -1.97 45.85
CA PHE A 346 -8.20 -2.13 44.55
C PHE A 346 -8.30 -0.92 43.60
N LEU A 347 -9.22 0.01 43.86
CA LEU A 347 -9.41 1.23 43.08
C LEU A 347 -8.74 2.40 43.80
N VAL A 348 -7.53 2.75 43.36
CA VAL A 348 -6.91 4.03 43.71
C VAL A 348 -7.31 5.06 42.66
N ASN A 349 -7.83 6.22 43.09
CA ASN A 349 -8.14 7.32 42.20
C ASN A 349 -7.02 8.37 42.28
N ILE A 350 -6.18 8.47 41.25
CA ILE A 350 -5.05 9.41 41.22
C ILE A 350 -5.55 10.72 40.59
N SER A 351 -5.76 11.75 41.42
CA SER A 351 -6.24 13.08 40.98
C SER A 351 -5.13 13.97 40.40
N GLY A 352 -4.14 13.37 39.72
CA GLY A 352 -2.94 14.01 39.22
C GLY A 352 -2.13 13.06 38.32
N ASN A 353 -0.95 13.46 37.89
CA ASN A 353 -0.14 12.66 36.97
C ASN A 353 0.51 11.46 37.68
N LEU A 354 0.20 10.24 37.23
CA LEU A 354 0.98 9.04 37.57
C LEU A 354 2.16 8.91 36.60
N THR A 355 3.36 9.28 37.04
CA THR A 355 4.59 9.07 36.26
C THR A 355 5.18 7.69 36.53
N VAL A 356 4.92 6.72 35.64
CA VAL A 356 5.59 5.41 35.67
C VAL A 356 6.89 5.50 34.88
N GLN A 357 8.04 5.63 35.56
CA GLN A 357 9.34 5.49 34.91
C GLN A 357 9.72 4.01 34.81
N GLY A 358 9.60 3.43 33.62
CA GLY A 358 9.99 2.06 33.31
C GLY A 358 9.83 1.75 31.82
N ALA A 359 10.76 0.98 31.25
CA ALA A 359 10.95 0.83 29.80
C ALA A 359 9.81 0.10 29.02
N TYR A 360 8.72 -0.28 29.67
CA TYR A 360 7.65 -1.10 29.06
C TYR A 360 6.62 -0.32 28.22
N LEU A 361 6.63 1.02 28.27
CA LEU A 361 5.75 1.83 27.42
C LEU A 361 6.29 2.00 25.98
N ASN A 362 7.59 1.75 25.77
CA ASN A 362 8.26 1.92 24.47
C ASN A 362 8.61 0.52 23.91
N MET A 363 7.61 -0.21 23.43
CA MET A 363 7.76 -1.62 22.99
C MET A 363 8.74 -1.83 21.82
N PHE A 364 9.22 -0.77 21.18
CA PHE A 364 10.19 -0.81 20.08
C PHE A 364 11.31 0.23 20.31
N ASN A 365 12.53 -0.25 20.59
CA ASN A 365 13.69 0.60 20.93
C ASN A 365 14.10 1.62 19.85
N GLN A 366 13.67 1.44 18.61
CA GLN A 366 13.95 2.34 17.48
C GLN A 366 12.69 2.88 16.80
N THR A 367 11.61 3.04 17.55
CA THR A 367 10.39 3.69 17.08
C THR A 367 10.00 4.83 18.00
N VAL A 368 9.62 5.95 17.40
CA VAL A 368 9.04 7.11 18.11
C VAL A 368 7.69 7.41 17.46
N THR A 369 6.67 7.69 18.27
CA THR A 369 5.31 7.91 17.80
C THR A 369 4.91 9.39 17.85
N VAL A 370 4.21 9.85 16.80
CA VAL A 370 3.70 11.21 16.70
C VAL A 370 2.19 11.16 16.45
N CYS A 371 1.41 11.75 17.36
CA CYS A 371 -0.04 11.89 17.19
C CYS A 371 -0.64 12.99 18.05
N LYS A 372 -1.86 13.43 17.72
CA LYS A 372 -2.52 14.55 18.41
C LYS A 372 -2.86 14.30 19.87
N ARG A 373 -2.86 13.04 20.34
CA ARG A 373 -3.02 12.66 21.75
C ARG A 373 -2.62 11.20 21.97
N GLY A 374 -1.78 10.92 22.96
CA GLY A 374 -1.47 9.56 23.42
C GLY A 374 -0.21 8.92 22.82
N CYS A 375 0.58 9.68 22.09
CA CYS A 375 1.88 9.27 21.56
C CYS A 375 3.03 9.95 22.32
N ASP A 376 4.27 9.56 22.00
CA ASP A 376 5.49 10.15 22.58
C ASP A 376 5.55 11.67 22.35
N PHE A 377 5.14 12.13 21.16
CA PHE A 377 5.14 13.55 20.75
C PHE A 377 3.86 13.94 19.99
N ASP A 378 3.55 15.24 19.96
CA ASP A 378 2.47 15.84 19.16
C ASP A 378 2.96 16.58 17.90
N LYS A 379 4.28 16.75 17.78
CA LYS A 379 5.00 17.29 16.61
C LYS A 379 6.03 16.31 16.05
N ILE A 380 6.29 16.42 14.76
CA ILE A 380 7.23 15.55 14.02
C ILE A 380 8.67 15.96 14.31
N GLN A 381 8.98 17.27 14.35
CA GLN A 381 10.35 17.74 14.63
C GLN A 381 10.79 17.37 16.05
N ASP A 382 9.93 17.55 17.06
CA ASP A 382 10.26 17.21 18.46
C ASP A 382 10.60 15.71 18.62
N ALA A 383 9.91 14.83 17.87
CA ALA A 383 10.20 13.40 17.83
C ALA A 383 11.55 13.08 17.18
N ILE A 384 11.87 13.71 16.05
CA ILE A 384 13.17 13.57 15.36
C ILE A 384 14.30 14.07 16.27
N ASP A 385 14.09 15.19 16.96
CA ASP A 385 15.08 15.81 17.85
C ASP A 385 15.37 14.94 19.08
N SER A 386 14.39 14.20 19.60
CA SER A 386 14.58 13.26 20.72
C SER A 386 15.54 12.10 20.43
N ILE A 387 15.73 11.74 19.15
CA ILE A 387 16.57 10.61 18.74
C ILE A 387 18.03 11.07 18.71
N ASN A 388 18.81 10.65 19.70
CA ASN A 388 20.17 11.16 19.93
C ASN A 388 21.31 10.20 19.54
N ASP A 389 21.00 8.95 19.18
CA ASP A 389 21.99 7.90 18.88
C ASP A 389 21.70 7.11 17.58
N ALA A 390 20.97 7.73 16.65
CA ALA A 390 20.75 7.18 15.31
C ALA A 390 22.09 6.98 14.57
N SER A 391 22.24 5.83 13.92
CA SER A 391 23.46 5.44 13.20
C SER A 391 23.16 4.36 12.16
N ALA A 392 24.12 4.04 11.28
CA ALA A 392 23.94 3.00 10.26
C ALA A 392 23.53 1.62 10.83
N SER A 393 23.99 1.29 12.05
CA SER A 393 23.62 0.07 12.78
C SER A 393 22.43 0.26 13.73
N LYS A 394 21.95 1.49 13.92
CA LYS A 394 20.80 1.84 14.76
C LYS A 394 19.89 2.84 14.04
N LYS A 395 19.23 2.36 12.99
CA LYS A 395 18.22 3.11 12.23
C LYS A 395 16.92 3.23 13.03
N TYR A 396 16.21 4.35 12.86
CA TYR A 396 14.97 4.69 13.56
C TYR A 396 13.81 4.93 12.59
N VAL A 397 12.58 4.75 13.07
CA VAL A 397 11.36 5.19 12.38
C VAL A 397 10.49 6.07 13.28
N VAL A 398 10.06 7.22 12.74
CA VAL A 398 9.03 8.08 13.33
C VAL A 398 7.69 7.71 12.71
N LEU A 399 6.80 7.14 13.53
CA LEU A 399 5.45 6.73 13.13
C LEU A 399 4.47 7.89 13.34
N VAL A 400 4.00 8.47 12.24
CA VAL A 400 3.07 9.59 12.23
C VAL A 400 1.63 9.08 12.03
N TYR A 401 0.80 9.25 13.04
CA TYR A 401 -0.61 8.90 12.98
C TYR A 401 -1.44 9.99 12.26
N PRO A 402 -2.68 9.68 11.83
CA PRO A 402 -3.57 10.63 11.18
C PRO A 402 -3.66 12.00 11.88
N GLY A 403 -3.58 13.06 11.08
CA GLY A 403 -3.61 14.45 11.53
C GLY A 403 -2.83 15.38 10.61
N VAL A 404 -3.08 16.69 10.76
CA VAL A 404 -2.33 17.76 10.08
C VAL A 404 -1.30 18.34 11.02
N TYR A 405 -0.04 18.38 10.61
CA TYR A 405 1.13 18.84 11.37
C TYR A 405 1.68 20.09 10.69
N ASN A 406 1.44 21.25 11.31
CA ASN A 406 1.79 22.56 10.76
C ASN A 406 3.21 22.94 11.16
N GLU A 407 4.19 22.32 10.49
CA GLU A 407 5.62 22.46 10.76
C GLU A 407 6.44 22.19 9.50
N ASN A 408 7.59 22.86 9.37
CA ASN A 408 8.63 22.48 8.43
C ASN A 408 9.59 21.52 9.15
N VAL A 409 9.96 20.42 8.51
CA VAL A 409 10.69 19.31 9.12
C VAL A 409 12.07 19.13 8.48
N VAL A 410 13.08 18.98 9.34
CA VAL A 410 14.45 18.61 8.95
C VAL A 410 14.71 17.20 9.43
N GLY A 411 14.89 16.28 8.48
CA GLY A 411 15.22 14.89 8.76
C GLY A 411 16.60 14.74 9.41
N LYS A 412 16.80 13.62 10.09
CA LYS A 412 18.04 13.27 10.80
C LYS A 412 18.62 11.98 10.22
N ASP A 413 19.94 11.90 10.13
CA ASP A 413 20.66 10.71 9.64
C ASP A 413 20.10 9.42 10.25
N TYR A 414 19.79 8.44 9.40
CA TYR A 414 19.27 7.12 9.76
C TYR A 414 17.88 7.14 10.43
N VAL A 415 17.11 8.22 10.28
CA VAL A 415 15.71 8.32 10.73
C VAL A 415 14.78 8.38 9.50
N ALA A 416 13.85 7.43 9.41
CA ALA A 416 12.76 7.44 8.43
C ALA A 416 11.46 7.95 9.06
N ILE A 417 10.56 8.54 8.26
CA ILE A 417 9.24 8.99 8.68
C ILE A 417 8.18 8.19 7.93
N LYS A 418 7.20 7.64 8.65
CA LYS A 418 6.15 6.80 8.07
C LYS A 418 4.77 7.16 8.59
N GLY A 419 3.85 7.43 7.67
CA GLY A 419 2.41 7.48 7.96
C GLY A 419 1.88 6.09 8.36
N VAL A 420 1.21 6.01 9.51
CA VAL A 420 0.68 4.74 10.07
C VAL A 420 -0.56 4.24 9.32
N SER A 421 -1.35 5.16 8.78
CA SER A 421 -2.61 4.87 8.08
C SER A 421 -2.43 4.78 6.56
N VAL A 422 -3.53 4.81 5.82
CA VAL A 422 -3.53 5.03 4.37
C VAL A 422 -2.87 6.38 4.02
N ARG A 423 -2.40 6.48 2.77
CA ARG A 423 -1.86 7.72 2.18
C ARG A 423 -2.81 8.88 2.45
N GLU A 424 -2.24 10.09 2.59
CA GLU A 424 -2.95 11.35 2.88
C GLU A 424 -3.48 11.59 4.30
N GLN A 425 -3.62 10.58 5.16
CA GLN A 425 -4.19 10.84 6.49
C GLN A 425 -3.20 11.50 7.46
N ALA A 426 -1.90 11.25 7.31
CA ALA A 426 -0.84 12.02 7.97
C ALA A 426 -0.34 13.10 7.00
N VAL A 427 -0.48 14.37 7.37
CA VAL A 427 -0.16 15.53 6.52
C VAL A 427 0.85 16.43 7.21
N ILE A 428 2.04 16.61 6.63
CA ILE A 428 2.93 17.72 6.97
C ILE A 428 2.48 18.92 6.13
N ASN A 429 2.25 20.07 6.74
CA ASN A 429 1.65 21.23 6.08
C ASN A 429 2.45 22.52 6.36
N GLY A 430 2.77 23.28 5.32
CA GLY A 430 3.49 24.54 5.43
C GLY A 430 3.21 25.52 4.29
N SER A 431 3.66 26.77 4.47
CA SER A 431 3.34 27.90 3.58
C SER A 431 4.55 28.73 3.14
N SER A 432 5.77 28.31 3.45
CA SER A 432 7.00 29.01 3.04
C SER A 432 8.26 28.18 3.30
N GLY A 433 9.31 28.44 2.53
CA GLY A 433 10.64 27.84 2.76
C GLY A 433 10.74 26.42 2.19
N VAL A 434 11.32 25.51 2.98
CA VAL A 434 11.42 24.08 2.64
C VAL A 434 10.51 23.31 3.60
N LEU A 435 9.55 22.51 3.09
CA LEU A 435 8.66 21.74 3.95
C LEU A 435 9.37 20.53 4.57
N TYR A 436 10.07 19.74 3.75
CA TYR A 436 10.88 18.61 4.20
C TYR A 436 12.30 18.69 3.65
N THR A 437 13.29 18.62 4.52
CA THR A 437 14.71 18.51 4.16
C THR A 437 15.21 17.12 4.51
N PHE A 438 15.71 16.38 3.52
CA PHE A 438 16.39 15.10 3.78
C PHE A 438 17.73 15.34 4.51
N PRO A 439 18.15 14.40 5.40
CA PRO A 439 19.45 14.42 6.06
C PRO A 439 20.61 14.15 5.08
N ASP A 440 21.86 14.20 5.55
CA ASP A 440 23.06 13.92 4.72
C ASP A 440 23.31 12.41 4.54
N LYS A 441 22.68 11.56 5.35
CA LYS A 441 22.76 10.09 5.24
C LYS A 441 21.38 9.49 5.06
N GLU A 442 21.29 8.16 5.02
CA GLU A 442 20.05 7.42 4.77
C GLU A 442 18.85 8.00 5.56
N GLY A 443 17.74 8.18 4.87
CA GLY A 443 16.48 8.66 5.43
C GLY A 443 15.38 8.49 4.40
N GLY A 444 14.15 8.30 4.84
CA GLY A 444 13.03 7.94 3.97
C GLY A 444 11.70 8.56 4.40
N LEU A 445 10.83 8.79 3.43
CA LEU A 445 9.42 9.14 3.62
C LEU A 445 8.52 8.02 3.10
N GLN A 446 7.56 7.58 3.90
CA GLN A 446 6.58 6.58 3.47
C GLN A 446 5.15 6.94 3.92
N ASN A 447 4.15 6.66 3.07
CA ASN A 447 2.71 6.77 3.39
C ASN A 447 2.26 8.16 3.92
N ILE A 448 2.97 9.25 3.61
CA ILE A 448 2.69 10.58 4.15
C ILE A 448 2.33 11.56 3.04
N LYS A 449 1.51 12.57 3.36
CA LYS A 449 1.26 13.71 2.48
C LYS A 449 2.10 14.90 2.92
N LEU A 450 2.77 15.51 1.96
CA LEU A 450 3.45 16.79 2.08
C LEU A 450 2.58 17.83 1.37
N GLN A 451 2.12 18.86 2.10
CA GLN A 451 1.21 19.88 1.58
C GLN A 451 1.83 21.28 1.70
N GLY A 452 2.10 21.91 0.56
CA GLY A 452 2.63 23.27 0.46
C GLY A 452 1.58 24.26 -0.06
N ARG A 453 1.42 25.39 0.62
CA ARG A 453 0.52 26.50 0.24
C ARG A 453 1.23 27.86 0.34
N PRO A 454 2.22 28.18 -0.52
CA PRO A 454 2.90 29.47 -0.50
C PRO A 454 2.02 30.63 -0.93
N THR A 455 2.17 31.78 -0.25
CA THR A 455 1.32 32.98 -0.40
C THR A 455 2.07 34.30 -0.63
N SER A 456 3.40 34.26 -0.74
CA SER A 456 4.23 35.48 -0.91
C SER A 456 5.67 35.23 -1.36
N SER A 457 6.21 34.07 -0.99
CA SER A 457 7.52 33.57 -1.42
C SER A 457 7.38 32.14 -1.91
N GLY A 458 8.18 31.76 -2.90
CA GLY A 458 8.21 30.39 -3.41
C GLY A 458 8.58 29.35 -2.34
N MET A 459 8.25 28.10 -2.62
CA MET A 459 8.41 26.99 -1.67
C MET A 459 8.99 25.75 -2.33
N ILE A 460 9.83 25.04 -1.59
CA ILE A 460 10.34 23.72 -1.94
C ILE A 460 9.61 22.72 -1.05
N LEU A 461 8.92 21.75 -1.64
CA LEU A 461 8.21 20.73 -0.86
C LEU A 461 9.19 19.70 -0.29
N VAL A 462 10.13 19.21 -1.11
CA VAL A 462 11.24 18.34 -0.71
C VAL A 462 12.58 18.89 -1.18
N ASN A 463 13.53 19.06 -0.26
CA ASN A 463 14.92 19.35 -0.59
C ASN A 463 15.82 18.16 -0.22
N VAL A 464 16.61 17.67 -1.17
CA VAL A 464 17.73 16.74 -0.92
C VAL A 464 19.02 17.54 -1.04
N SER A 465 19.74 17.70 0.07
CA SER A 465 20.86 18.65 0.17
C SER A 465 22.15 18.11 -0.44
N SER A 466 22.49 16.89 -0.06
CA SER A 466 23.70 16.15 -0.42
C SER A 466 23.61 14.76 0.23
N GLY A 467 24.37 13.78 -0.26
CA GLY A 467 24.66 12.59 0.54
C GLY A 467 24.21 11.25 -0.03
N SER A 468 23.61 10.42 0.83
CA SER A 468 23.37 8.99 0.59
C SER A 468 22.14 8.73 -0.30
N SER A 469 21.66 7.47 -0.32
CA SER A 469 20.41 7.09 -0.97
C SER A 469 19.21 7.41 -0.05
N HIS A 470 18.18 8.02 -0.64
CA HIS A 470 16.95 8.45 0.01
C HIS A 470 15.73 7.92 -0.74
N GLU A 471 14.64 7.70 -0.01
CA GLU A 471 13.43 7.10 -0.56
C GLU A 471 12.17 7.93 -0.26
N ILE A 472 11.28 8.07 -1.24
CA ILE A 472 9.92 8.57 -1.10
C ILE A 472 8.98 7.51 -1.67
N LEU A 473 8.25 6.81 -0.78
CA LEU A 473 7.46 5.63 -1.12
C LEU A 473 5.97 5.85 -0.80
N ASN A 474 5.09 5.69 -1.78
CA ASN A 474 3.64 5.81 -1.60
C ASN A 474 3.23 7.10 -0.85
N CYS A 475 3.83 8.23 -1.20
CA CYS A 475 3.56 9.54 -0.61
C CYS A 475 2.69 10.39 -1.54
N PHE A 476 2.13 11.50 -1.03
CA PHE A 476 1.49 12.52 -1.87
C PHE A 476 2.24 13.85 -1.70
N LEU A 477 2.81 14.35 -2.79
CA LEU A 477 3.50 15.63 -2.91
C LEU A 477 2.54 16.66 -3.52
N ASP A 478 1.91 17.49 -2.68
CA ASP A 478 0.84 18.45 -3.06
C ASP A 478 1.33 19.90 -2.83
N LEU A 479 1.67 20.63 -3.90
CA LEU A 479 2.11 22.03 -3.84
C LEU A 479 1.22 22.93 -4.69
N LYS A 480 0.56 23.92 -4.08
CA LYS A 480 -0.40 24.79 -4.77
C LYS A 480 -0.26 26.26 -4.37
N SER A 481 -0.42 27.16 -5.32
CA SER A 481 -0.52 28.61 -5.06
C SER A 481 -1.42 29.32 -6.07
N ASP A 482 -2.30 30.16 -5.56
CA ASP A 482 -3.11 31.09 -6.34
C ASP A 482 -2.55 32.53 -6.26
N THR A 483 -1.25 32.68 -5.94
CA THR A 483 -0.59 33.98 -5.78
C THR A 483 0.27 34.31 -6.99
N ASP A 484 0.02 35.45 -7.62
CA ASP A 484 0.72 35.92 -8.82
C ASP A 484 2.25 35.97 -8.63
N GLY A 485 2.99 35.40 -9.58
CA GLY A 485 4.46 35.42 -9.62
C GLY A 485 5.15 34.54 -8.57
N VAL A 486 4.41 33.70 -7.84
CA VAL A 486 4.99 32.70 -6.94
C VAL A 486 5.28 31.42 -7.73
N THR A 487 6.49 30.88 -7.64
CA THR A 487 6.86 29.57 -8.17
C THR A 487 7.32 28.62 -7.06
N GLY A 488 7.59 27.36 -7.38
CA GLY A 488 8.11 26.39 -6.41
C GLY A 488 8.56 25.09 -7.03
N ASN A 489 9.11 24.19 -6.20
CA ASN A 489 9.57 22.87 -6.59
C ASN A 489 8.85 21.81 -5.74
N LEU A 490 8.33 20.73 -6.35
CA LEU A 490 7.97 19.54 -5.57
C LEU A 490 9.23 18.87 -5.02
N ILE A 491 10.24 18.73 -5.86
CA ILE A 491 11.53 18.15 -5.48
C ILE A 491 12.65 19.06 -5.98
N ASN A 492 13.58 19.39 -5.09
CA ASN A 492 14.81 20.06 -5.40
C ASN A 492 15.99 19.25 -4.86
N GLN A 493 16.64 18.48 -5.74
CA GLN A 493 17.77 17.62 -5.41
C GLN A 493 19.07 18.34 -5.77
N LYS A 494 19.99 18.47 -4.81
CA LYS A 494 21.29 19.17 -4.96
C LYS A 494 22.49 18.21 -4.90
N GLY A 495 22.25 16.91 -4.79
CA GLY A 495 23.23 15.83 -4.79
C GLY A 495 22.61 14.53 -4.28
N GLY A 496 23.42 13.46 -4.24
CA GLY A 496 23.03 12.17 -3.66
C GLY A 496 22.06 11.37 -4.54
N GLU A 497 21.47 10.32 -3.99
CA GLU A 497 20.49 9.49 -4.69
C GLU A 497 19.09 9.65 -4.08
N LEU A 498 18.08 9.75 -4.95
CA LEU A 498 16.67 9.81 -4.57
C LEU A 498 15.86 8.84 -5.42
N LEU A 499 15.14 7.95 -4.74
CA LEU A 499 14.20 6.98 -5.31
C LEU A 499 12.77 7.38 -4.93
N LEU A 500 11.94 7.69 -5.94
CA LEU A 500 10.55 8.12 -5.83
C LEU A 500 9.63 7.05 -6.44
N VAL A 501 8.81 6.37 -5.63
CA VAL A 501 8.05 5.19 -6.04
C VAL A 501 6.59 5.23 -5.59
N ASP A 502 5.69 4.76 -6.45
CA ASP A 502 4.24 4.59 -6.22
C ASP A 502 3.54 5.83 -5.61
N SER A 503 4.12 7.01 -5.83
CA SER A 503 3.71 8.26 -5.20
C SER A 503 2.87 9.11 -6.14
N GLU A 504 2.12 10.03 -5.53
CA GLU A 504 1.26 10.98 -6.22
C GLU A 504 1.88 12.37 -6.16
N LEU A 505 1.84 13.10 -7.28
CA LEU A 505 2.47 14.42 -7.42
C LEU A 505 1.46 15.41 -8.01
N GLU A 506 1.10 16.45 -7.26
CA GLU A 506 0.25 17.53 -7.74
C GLU A 506 0.94 18.89 -7.59
N TYR A 507 0.98 19.64 -8.69
CA TYR A 507 1.54 20.99 -8.75
C TYR A 507 0.51 21.90 -9.41
N ASN A 508 -0.06 22.85 -8.69
CA ASN A 508 -1.11 23.73 -9.22
C ASN A 508 -0.80 25.20 -8.92
N PHE A 509 -0.36 25.94 -9.93
CA PHE A 509 0.03 27.34 -9.82
C PHE A 509 -0.83 28.19 -10.75
N SER A 510 -1.67 29.05 -10.15
CA SER A 510 -2.78 29.69 -10.87
C SER A 510 -2.69 31.22 -10.99
N GLY A 511 -1.74 31.85 -10.29
CA GLY A 511 -1.56 33.30 -10.25
C GLY A 511 -0.77 33.84 -11.44
N SER A 512 -1.44 34.58 -12.32
CA SER A 512 -0.85 35.15 -13.53
C SER A 512 -0.23 36.52 -13.27
N SER A 513 1.06 36.68 -13.53
CA SER A 513 1.75 37.99 -13.42
C SER A 513 2.29 38.43 -14.77
N THR A 514 2.55 39.73 -14.96
CA THR A 514 3.28 40.18 -16.16
C THR A 514 4.78 39.97 -15.95
N GLY A 515 5.32 38.87 -16.47
CA GLY A 515 6.77 38.64 -16.54
C GLY A 515 7.17 37.20 -16.26
N SER A 516 7.75 36.57 -17.28
CA SER A 516 8.20 35.18 -17.30
C SER A 516 9.11 34.74 -16.15
N ASN A 517 8.71 33.65 -15.49
CA ASN A 517 9.37 32.91 -14.43
C ASN A 517 9.68 31.46 -14.87
N TRP A 518 10.35 30.71 -14.00
CA TRP A 518 10.65 29.29 -14.20
C TRP A 518 9.92 28.40 -13.19
N HIS A 519 9.06 27.52 -13.69
CA HIS A 519 8.46 26.41 -12.97
C HIS A 519 9.29 25.14 -13.20
N ASN A 520 10.27 24.90 -12.32
CA ASN A 520 11.08 23.69 -12.30
C ASN A 520 10.45 22.68 -11.33
N ILE A 521 9.46 21.91 -11.78
CA ILE A 521 8.63 21.10 -10.87
C ILE A 521 9.48 20.07 -10.11
N LEU A 522 10.37 19.37 -10.84
CA LEU A 522 11.41 18.48 -10.31
C LEU A 522 12.78 19.00 -10.77
N SER A 523 13.53 19.64 -9.88
CA SER A 523 14.86 20.20 -10.18
C SER A 523 15.96 19.26 -9.72
N ILE A 524 16.68 18.67 -10.66
CA ILE A 524 17.75 17.68 -10.42
C ILE A 524 19.10 18.35 -10.72
N ASN A 525 19.79 18.80 -9.67
CA ASN A 525 21.00 19.62 -9.77
C ASN A 525 22.26 18.81 -9.36
N SER A 526 23.45 19.32 -9.66
CA SER A 526 24.75 18.71 -9.28
C SER A 526 24.96 17.27 -9.80
N ASP A 527 25.89 16.51 -9.22
CA ASP A 527 25.99 15.05 -9.37
C ASP A 527 24.92 14.38 -8.49
N SER A 528 23.79 14.05 -9.12
CA SER A 528 22.61 13.46 -8.48
C SER A 528 22.17 12.20 -9.22
N ILE A 529 21.63 11.23 -8.51
CA ILE A 529 20.89 10.11 -9.10
C ILE A 529 19.41 10.31 -8.75
N PHE A 530 18.55 10.42 -9.75
CA PHE A 530 17.11 10.56 -9.55
C PHE A 530 16.36 9.44 -10.27
N GLN A 531 15.67 8.62 -9.49
CA GLN A 531 14.88 7.50 -9.96
C GLN A 531 13.40 7.77 -9.66
N ALA A 532 12.52 7.73 -10.66
CA ALA A 532 11.08 7.88 -10.49
C ALA A 532 10.37 6.70 -11.16
N ILE A 533 9.70 5.86 -10.37
CA ILE A 533 9.11 4.60 -10.83
C ILE A 533 7.63 4.50 -10.42
N GLY A 534 6.74 4.26 -11.38
CA GLY A 534 5.33 3.94 -11.10
C GLY A 534 4.48 5.07 -10.50
N ASN A 535 4.93 6.32 -10.58
CA ASN A 535 4.23 7.46 -9.99
C ASN A 535 3.08 7.98 -10.88
N GLU A 536 2.06 8.55 -10.27
CA GLU A 536 1.04 9.35 -10.97
C GLU A 536 1.24 10.85 -10.65
N ALA A 537 1.22 11.68 -11.69
CA ALA A 537 1.54 13.09 -11.58
C ALA A 537 0.62 13.95 -12.44
N GLU A 538 0.07 15.00 -11.85
CA GLU A 538 -0.79 15.96 -12.54
C GLU A 538 -0.43 17.40 -12.20
N PHE A 539 -0.08 18.17 -13.23
CA PHE A 539 0.50 19.50 -13.11
C PHE A 539 -0.34 20.51 -13.88
N TYR A 540 -0.64 21.63 -13.23
CA TYR A 540 -1.43 22.73 -13.76
C TYR A 540 -0.65 24.04 -13.57
N VAL A 541 -0.42 24.75 -14.67
CA VAL A 541 0.10 26.12 -14.64
C VAL A 541 -0.86 27.00 -15.45
N ASN A 542 -1.30 28.12 -14.86
CA ASN A 542 -2.18 29.11 -15.49
C ASN A 542 -1.48 30.47 -15.59
N ASP A 543 -0.43 30.53 -16.40
CA ASP A 543 0.30 31.78 -16.68
C ASP A 543 0.37 32.05 -18.20
N ILE A 544 0.76 33.26 -18.60
CA ILE A 544 0.78 33.76 -19.98
C ILE A 544 2.17 33.58 -20.65
N ASP A 545 3.27 33.70 -19.92
CA ASP A 545 4.63 33.73 -20.49
C ASP A 545 5.70 32.91 -19.73
N ASP A 546 5.33 32.19 -18.67
CA ASP A 546 6.24 31.33 -17.90
C ASP A 546 6.88 30.15 -18.68
N TYR A 547 8.12 29.83 -18.29
CA TYR A 547 8.84 28.61 -18.68
C TYR A 547 8.50 27.47 -17.72
N VAL A 548 8.03 26.33 -18.23
CA VAL A 548 7.60 25.18 -17.40
C VAL A 548 8.35 23.90 -17.78
N ALA A 549 9.14 23.37 -16.86
CA ALA A 549 9.85 22.11 -17.01
C ALA A 549 9.38 21.12 -15.94
N VAL A 550 8.88 19.95 -16.35
CA VAL A 550 8.53 18.90 -15.39
C VAL A 550 9.79 18.37 -14.72
N LEU A 551 10.77 17.93 -15.51
CA LEU A 551 12.14 17.68 -15.07
C LEU A 551 13.07 18.77 -15.62
N ASN A 552 13.85 19.37 -14.73
CA ASN A 552 14.90 20.33 -15.07
C ASN A 552 16.26 19.82 -14.56
N SER A 553 17.23 19.67 -15.46
CA SER A 553 18.64 19.51 -15.09
C SER A 553 19.46 20.70 -15.61
N PRO A 554 19.98 21.59 -14.75
CA PRO A 554 20.68 22.80 -15.18
C PRO A 554 22.06 22.51 -15.78
N SER A 555 22.62 23.48 -16.50
CA SER A 555 23.91 23.40 -17.21
C SER A 555 25.13 22.97 -16.37
N THR A 556 25.04 23.00 -15.04
CA THR A 556 26.11 22.59 -14.12
C THR A 556 25.91 21.19 -13.51
N SER A 557 24.85 20.46 -13.88
CA SER A 557 24.55 19.12 -13.33
C SER A 557 25.24 18.00 -14.10
N GLN A 558 25.52 16.90 -13.38
CA GLN A 558 26.10 15.64 -13.87
C GLN A 558 25.18 14.47 -13.49
N GLU A 559 23.90 14.75 -13.56
CA GLU A 559 22.78 13.94 -13.09
C GLU A 559 22.54 12.67 -13.89
N ARG A 560 22.21 11.60 -13.20
CA ARG A 560 21.75 10.34 -13.78
C ARG A 560 20.26 10.24 -13.48
N THR A 561 19.44 10.02 -14.51
CA THR A 561 17.98 9.99 -14.37
C THR A 561 17.42 8.69 -14.89
N TYR A 562 16.50 8.09 -14.13
CA TYR A 562 15.83 6.84 -14.49
C TYR A 562 14.34 6.96 -14.21
N ILE A 563 13.56 7.26 -15.25
CA ILE A 563 12.14 7.58 -15.16
C ILE A 563 11.37 6.45 -15.83
N GLU A 564 10.78 5.54 -15.05
CA GLU A 564 10.13 4.31 -15.54
C GLU A 564 8.64 4.20 -15.15
N ALA A 565 7.80 3.81 -16.12
CA ALA A 565 6.41 3.41 -15.90
C ALA A 565 5.51 4.45 -15.17
N ASN A 566 5.86 5.73 -15.22
CA ASN A 566 5.08 6.82 -14.61
C ASN A 566 3.95 7.27 -15.55
N ASN A 567 2.94 7.92 -14.96
CA ASN A 567 1.83 8.55 -15.67
C ASN A 567 1.81 10.05 -15.34
N ILE A 568 2.29 10.88 -16.27
CA ILE A 568 2.63 12.28 -16.02
C ILE A 568 1.89 13.19 -17.00
N ARG A 569 1.11 14.12 -16.45
CA ARG A 569 0.28 15.08 -17.21
C ARG A 569 0.63 16.50 -16.81
N LEU A 570 0.88 17.37 -17.79
CA LEU A 570 1.09 18.81 -17.60
C LEU A 570 0.13 19.61 -18.49
N TYR A 571 -0.63 20.49 -17.85
CA TYR A 571 -1.64 21.36 -18.44
C TYR A 571 -1.22 22.84 -18.32
N LEU A 572 -0.99 23.48 -19.45
CA LEU A 572 -0.78 24.92 -19.58
C LEU A 572 -2.15 25.52 -19.91
N THR A 573 -2.87 25.95 -18.88
CA THR A 573 -4.33 26.17 -18.95
C THR A 573 -4.74 27.57 -19.42
N ASN A 574 -3.82 28.52 -19.45
CA ASN A 574 -4.12 29.89 -19.89
C ASN A 574 -4.30 29.96 -21.42
N PRO A 575 -5.41 30.49 -21.94
CA PRO A 575 -5.65 30.57 -23.38
C PRO A 575 -4.70 31.54 -24.11
N SER A 576 -4.01 32.41 -23.38
CA SER A 576 -3.00 33.32 -23.90
C SER A 576 -1.56 32.79 -23.74
N TYR A 577 -1.38 31.56 -23.25
CA TYR A 577 -0.04 30.99 -23.01
C TYR A 577 0.84 31.12 -24.26
N SER A 578 2.02 31.69 -24.08
CA SER A 578 2.97 32.06 -25.14
C SER A 578 4.42 31.66 -24.81
N GLY A 579 4.65 31.15 -23.60
CA GLY A 579 5.93 30.65 -23.14
C GLY A 579 6.33 29.29 -23.72
N TYR A 580 7.32 28.67 -23.08
CA TYR A 580 7.86 27.37 -23.45
C TYR A 580 7.64 26.34 -22.35
N CYS A 581 7.19 25.14 -22.70
CA CYS A 581 7.15 24.02 -21.77
C CYS A 581 7.90 22.79 -22.28
N SER A 582 8.42 21.99 -21.35
CA SER A 582 8.97 20.67 -21.69
C SER A 582 8.69 19.62 -20.61
N PHE A 583 8.65 18.35 -21.01
CA PHE A 583 8.69 17.27 -20.04
C PHE A 583 10.09 17.13 -19.43
N TYR A 584 11.15 17.18 -20.24
CA TYR A 584 12.53 17.26 -19.73
C TYR A 584 13.29 18.40 -20.41
N TYR A 585 13.68 19.39 -19.60
CA TYR A 585 14.66 20.42 -19.93
C TYR A 585 16.05 19.93 -19.46
N ALA A 586 16.83 19.40 -20.39
CA ALA A 586 18.05 18.65 -20.14
C ALA A 586 19.29 19.45 -20.57
N HIS A 587 19.87 20.19 -19.63
CA HIS A 587 21.11 20.97 -19.83
C HIS A 587 22.32 20.37 -19.10
N GLY A 588 22.11 19.46 -18.16
CA GLY A 588 23.18 18.76 -17.46
C GLY A 588 23.97 17.80 -18.36
N SER A 589 25.29 17.72 -18.15
CA SER A 589 26.28 17.14 -19.08
C SER A 589 26.28 15.60 -19.19
N SER A 590 25.39 14.93 -18.48
CA SER A 590 25.35 13.47 -18.37
C SER A 590 24.72 12.77 -19.58
N THR A 591 25.20 11.57 -19.90
CA THR A 591 24.61 10.66 -20.89
C THR A 591 23.53 9.74 -20.33
N ASP A 592 23.48 9.58 -19.01
CA ASP A 592 22.70 8.52 -18.38
C ASP A 592 21.31 9.04 -17.99
N LYS A 593 20.52 9.41 -19.01
CA LYS A 593 19.14 9.87 -18.86
C LYS A 593 18.19 8.89 -19.54
N PHE A 594 17.52 8.05 -18.76
CA PHE A 594 16.64 6.98 -19.22
C PHE A 594 15.17 7.33 -18.95
N ILE A 595 14.36 7.30 -20.01
CA ILE A 595 12.92 7.57 -19.96
C ILE A 595 12.21 6.35 -20.56
N LEU A 596 11.61 5.49 -19.72
CA LEU A 596 11.20 4.14 -20.11
C LEU A 596 9.72 3.86 -19.80
N ALA A 597 8.96 3.36 -20.77
CA ALA A 597 7.58 2.87 -20.58
C ALA A 597 6.58 3.86 -19.93
N ASN A 598 6.84 5.17 -19.96
CA ASN A 598 5.97 6.17 -19.33
C ASN A 598 4.78 6.55 -20.22
N GLN A 599 3.72 7.06 -19.59
CA GLN A 599 2.67 7.84 -20.25
C GLN A 599 2.93 9.33 -19.97
N LEU A 600 3.21 10.11 -21.01
CA LEU A 600 3.60 11.51 -20.93
C LEU A 600 2.60 12.35 -21.72
N TYR A 601 1.98 13.34 -21.09
CA TYR A 601 0.99 14.21 -21.72
C TYR A 601 1.27 15.68 -21.46
N LEU A 602 1.49 16.46 -22.51
CA LEU A 602 1.63 17.90 -22.48
C LEU A 602 0.45 18.52 -23.25
N LYS A 603 -0.33 19.40 -22.59
CA LYS A 603 -1.47 20.07 -23.21
C LYS A 603 -1.42 21.57 -23.04
N GLY A 604 -1.51 22.31 -24.15
CA GLY A 604 -1.63 23.76 -24.17
C GLY A 604 -3.07 24.25 -24.26
N ALA A 605 -3.24 25.56 -24.06
CA ALA A 605 -4.47 26.29 -24.39
C ALA A 605 -4.22 27.52 -25.28
N GLY A 606 -2.94 27.85 -25.58
CA GLY A 606 -2.52 29.08 -26.24
C GLY A 606 -1.48 28.89 -27.35
N SER A 607 -0.80 29.98 -27.70
CA SER A 607 0.19 30.04 -28.79
C SER A 607 1.64 29.71 -28.38
N GLY A 608 1.85 29.10 -27.23
CA GLY A 608 3.16 28.69 -26.73
C GLY A 608 3.80 27.54 -27.53
N THR A 609 4.97 27.10 -27.09
CA THR A 609 5.74 26.01 -27.72
C THR A 609 6.04 24.91 -26.72
N ALA A 610 5.78 23.66 -27.11
CA ALA A 610 6.03 22.49 -26.27
C ALA A 610 7.07 21.55 -26.88
N PHE A 611 7.91 20.99 -26.00
CA PHE A 611 8.88 19.95 -26.32
C PHE A 611 8.67 18.71 -25.44
N GLY A 612 8.71 17.51 -26.00
CA GLY A 612 8.87 16.30 -25.19
C GLY A 612 10.20 16.34 -24.46
N PHE A 613 11.28 16.39 -25.24
CA PHE A 613 12.65 16.57 -24.73
C PHE A 613 13.28 17.83 -25.32
N TYR A 614 13.78 18.72 -24.46
CA TYR A 614 14.60 19.85 -24.86
C TYR A 614 16.02 19.57 -24.37
N MET A 615 16.95 19.29 -25.29
CA MET A 615 18.35 18.98 -24.98
C MET A 615 19.27 20.08 -25.50
N ASP A 616 20.02 20.69 -24.60
CA ASP A 616 21.02 21.73 -24.89
C ASP A 616 22.09 21.70 -23.79
N THR A 617 22.83 20.59 -23.74
CA THR A 617 23.78 20.34 -22.65
C THR A 617 25.04 21.19 -22.79
N ALA A 618 25.51 21.71 -21.66
CA ALA A 618 26.62 22.67 -21.63
C ALA A 618 27.95 22.13 -22.23
N THR A 619 28.07 20.82 -22.35
CA THR A 619 29.23 20.08 -22.87
C THR A 619 29.02 19.53 -24.29
N ASN A 620 27.84 19.73 -24.91
CA ASN A 620 27.51 19.27 -26.26
C ASN A 620 27.76 17.77 -26.47
N ASN A 621 27.43 16.95 -25.48
CA ASN A 621 27.62 15.49 -25.50
C ASN A 621 26.59 14.72 -24.67
N GLY A 622 25.50 15.38 -24.25
CA GLY A 622 24.46 14.75 -23.45
C GLY A 622 23.65 13.74 -24.25
N ALA A 623 23.08 12.76 -23.56
CA ALA A 623 22.23 11.75 -24.18
C ALA A 623 20.93 11.55 -23.40
N ILE A 624 19.82 11.36 -24.13
CA ILE A 624 18.57 10.81 -23.61
C ILE A 624 18.29 9.49 -24.32
N HIS A 625 17.92 8.48 -23.54
CA HIS A 625 17.54 7.15 -23.97
C HIS A 625 16.06 6.94 -23.65
N SER A 626 15.18 7.18 -24.64
CA SER A 626 13.76 6.89 -24.54
C SER A 626 13.41 5.52 -25.14
N ASN A 627 12.57 4.76 -24.43
CA ASN A 627 12.09 3.46 -24.90
C ASN A 627 10.63 3.20 -24.48
N ALA A 628 9.82 2.71 -25.42
CA ALA A 628 8.43 2.25 -25.19
C ALA A 628 7.50 3.26 -24.50
N ASN A 629 7.81 4.56 -24.53
CA ASN A 629 6.95 5.59 -23.95
C ASN A 629 5.76 5.88 -24.87
N ARG A 630 4.64 6.27 -24.28
CA ARG A 630 3.54 6.93 -24.97
C ARG A 630 3.59 8.42 -24.64
N MET A 631 3.91 9.25 -25.61
CA MET A 631 3.98 10.71 -25.46
C MET A 631 2.92 11.38 -26.32
N ILE A 632 2.18 12.34 -25.76
CA ILE A 632 1.19 13.14 -26.49
C ILE A 632 1.45 14.61 -26.19
N ILE A 633 1.59 15.43 -27.23
CA ILE A 633 1.82 16.87 -27.15
C ILE A 633 0.82 17.54 -28.07
N GLU A 634 -0.10 18.32 -27.51
CA GLU A 634 -1.19 18.92 -28.28
C GLU A 634 -1.61 20.31 -27.79
N SER A 635 -2.31 21.04 -28.67
CA SER A 635 -2.95 22.33 -28.36
C SER A 635 -1.97 23.48 -28.05
N PHE A 636 -0.71 23.36 -28.50
CA PHE A 636 0.25 24.47 -28.61
C PHE A 636 0.34 24.97 -30.06
N ALA A 637 0.94 26.14 -30.29
CA ALA A 637 1.25 26.60 -31.66
C ALA A 637 2.34 25.73 -32.32
N ASN A 638 3.28 25.21 -31.52
CA ASN A 638 4.25 24.22 -31.96
C ASN A 638 4.31 23.06 -30.96
N ASN A 639 4.16 21.84 -31.45
CA ASN A 639 4.07 20.61 -30.66
C ASN A 639 5.21 19.67 -31.12
N TYR A 640 6.40 19.84 -30.54
CA TYR A 640 7.60 19.11 -30.95
C TYR A 640 7.88 17.91 -30.03
N ALA A 641 8.15 16.75 -30.61
CA ALA A 641 8.65 15.57 -29.91
C ALA A 641 9.99 15.87 -29.20
N ALA A 642 10.91 16.55 -29.88
CA ALA A 642 12.16 17.01 -29.28
C ALA A 642 12.80 18.20 -29.99
N PHE A 643 13.69 18.87 -29.26
CA PHE A 643 14.79 19.70 -29.77
C PHE A 643 16.11 19.12 -29.22
N VAL A 644 17.12 19.01 -30.07
CA VAL A 644 18.46 18.51 -29.68
C VAL A 644 19.55 19.43 -30.24
N ALA A 645 20.34 20.04 -29.37
CA ALA A 645 21.44 20.92 -29.72
C ALA A 645 22.62 20.17 -30.37
N SER A 646 23.53 20.93 -30.98
CA SER A 646 24.69 20.38 -31.69
C SER A 646 25.60 19.55 -30.76
N GLY A 647 25.78 18.26 -31.06
CA GLY A 647 26.64 17.35 -30.30
C GLY A 647 25.88 16.46 -29.30
N ASP A 648 24.73 16.93 -28.81
CA ASP A 648 23.81 16.12 -28.03
C ASP A 648 23.16 15.03 -28.87
N THR A 649 22.64 13.98 -28.21
CA THR A 649 22.09 12.80 -28.89
C THR A 649 20.80 12.30 -28.25
N TRP A 650 19.73 12.16 -29.03
CA TRP A 650 18.51 11.48 -28.60
C TRP A 650 18.38 10.10 -29.25
N TYR A 651 18.27 9.07 -28.41
CA TYR A 651 17.92 7.70 -28.79
C TYR A 651 16.45 7.44 -28.45
N SER A 652 15.64 7.05 -29.42
CA SER A 652 14.22 6.73 -29.25
C SER A 652 13.89 5.38 -29.86
N ASN A 653 13.40 4.44 -29.06
CA ASN A 653 13.18 3.06 -29.49
C ASN A 653 11.78 2.58 -29.12
N SER A 654 10.97 2.25 -30.13
CA SER A 654 9.57 1.82 -29.94
C SER A 654 8.69 2.85 -29.20
N ASP A 655 9.05 4.14 -29.20
CA ASP A 655 8.20 5.18 -28.62
C ASP A 655 7.01 5.48 -29.53
N ALA A 656 5.85 5.73 -28.92
CA ALA A 656 4.62 6.17 -29.58
C ALA A 656 4.37 7.63 -29.25
N ILE A 657 4.87 8.53 -30.11
CA ILE A 657 4.81 9.99 -29.93
C ILE A 657 3.77 10.59 -30.89
N ASP A 658 2.80 11.28 -30.31
CA ASP A 658 1.79 12.09 -31.01
C ASP A 658 2.11 13.56 -30.78
N ALA A 659 2.95 14.12 -31.66
CA ALA A 659 3.36 15.52 -31.65
C ALA A 659 3.26 16.05 -33.09
N SER A 660 2.36 17.00 -33.36
CA SER A 660 1.98 17.37 -34.74
C SER A 660 3.16 17.82 -35.59
N ASP A 661 4.11 18.52 -34.99
CA ASP A 661 5.21 19.19 -35.68
C ASP A 661 6.50 18.34 -35.69
N GLY A 662 6.45 17.13 -35.11
CA GLY A 662 7.55 16.16 -35.15
C GLY A 662 8.81 16.66 -34.44
N ILE A 663 9.95 16.66 -35.14
CA ILE A 663 11.23 17.17 -34.60
C ILE A 663 11.33 18.68 -34.86
N SER A 664 11.79 19.44 -33.87
CA SER A 664 12.05 20.87 -34.04
C SER A 664 13.02 21.14 -35.21
N PRO A 665 12.70 22.06 -36.14
CA PRO A 665 13.55 22.36 -37.29
C PRO A 665 14.88 23.05 -36.90
N ALA A 666 15.01 23.51 -35.66
CA ALA A 666 16.26 24.04 -35.11
C ALA A 666 17.23 22.95 -34.60
N THR A 667 16.81 21.68 -34.62
CA THR A 667 17.62 20.54 -34.14
C THR A 667 18.89 20.38 -34.96
N ALA A 668 20.03 20.37 -34.26
CA ALA A 668 21.37 20.22 -34.84
C ALA A 668 22.15 19.01 -34.27
N GLY A 669 21.59 18.33 -33.28
CA GLY A 669 22.16 17.13 -32.65
C GLY A 669 21.88 15.84 -33.41
N ASN A 670 22.35 14.73 -32.83
CA ASN A 670 22.20 13.39 -33.39
C ASN A 670 20.84 12.78 -33.00
N LEU A 671 20.18 12.15 -33.97
CA LEU A 671 18.86 11.53 -33.78
C LEU A 671 18.88 10.07 -34.20
N PHE A 672 18.69 9.16 -33.25
CA PHE A 672 18.62 7.72 -33.48
C PHE A 672 17.24 7.21 -33.06
N TYR A 673 16.28 7.22 -33.99
CA TYR A 673 14.91 6.81 -33.70
C TYR A 673 14.42 5.62 -34.53
N THR A 674 13.64 4.76 -33.89
CA THR A 674 12.86 3.65 -34.47
C THR A 674 11.45 3.66 -33.87
N SER A 675 10.72 4.75 -34.14
CA SER A 675 9.56 5.19 -33.34
C SER A 675 8.48 5.82 -34.21
N SER A 676 7.30 6.03 -33.63
CA SER A 676 6.28 6.91 -34.20
C SER A 676 6.53 8.32 -33.70
N LEU A 677 6.97 9.25 -34.56
CA LEU A 677 7.18 10.66 -34.20
C LEU A 677 5.95 11.56 -34.46
N GLN A 678 5.00 11.02 -35.22
CA GLN A 678 3.71 11.62 -35.57
C GLN A 678 2.69 10.48 -35.66
N LYS A 679 1.46 10.72 -35.21
CA LYS A 679 0.38 9.72 -35.11
C LYS A 679 0.26 8.82 -36.36
N GLY A 680 0.54 7.53 -36.18
CA GLY A 680 0.34 6.50 -37.21
C GLY A 680 1.50 6.33 -38.19
N ASN A 681 2.54 7.18 -38.13
CA ASN A 681 3.75 7.00 -38.92
C ASN A 681 4.71 6.01 -38.22
N PHE A 682 5.48 5.23 -38.98
CA PHE A 682 6.68 4.55 -38.49
C PHE A 682 7.90 5.22 -39.12
N SER A 683 8.83 5.68 -38.29
CA SER A 683 9.98 6.48 -38.71
C SER A 683 11.28 5.84 -38.25
N VAL A 684 12.25 5.75 -39.17
CA VAL A 684 13.62 5.27 -38.91
C VAL A 684 14.57 6.36 -39.38
N SER A 685 15.47 6.84 -38.50
CA SER A 685 16.35 7.97 -38.83
C SER A 685 17.55 7.61 -39.72
N ASN A 686 17.86 6.32 -39.85
CA ASN A 686 18.99 5.79 -40.60
C ASN A 686 18.51 4.64 -41.54
N SER A 687 19.41 3.74 -41.93
CA SER A 687 19.12 2.61 -42.81
C SER A 687 18.17 1.59 -42.20
N LEU A 688 17.14 1.19 -42.95
CA LEU A 688 16.26 0.07 -42.62
C LEU A 688 16.85 -1.24 -43.16
N TYR A 689 17.22 -2.16 -42.27
CA TYR A 689 17.59 -3.54 -42.62
C TYR A 689 16.46 -4.50 -42.24
N VAL A 690 16.00 -5.31 -43.19
CA VAL A 690 14.96 -6.34 -42.98
C VAL A 690 15.49 -7.69 -43.41
N ALA A 691 15.58 -8.63 -42.47
CA ALA A 691 16.20 -9.94 -42.70
C ALA A 691 15.38 -10.88 -43.60
N ASN A 692 14.07 -10.64 -43.77
CA ASN A 692 13.16 -11.52 -44.52
C ASN A 692 12.49 -10.78 -45.69
N LYS A 693 11.24 -10.31 -45.49
CA LYS A 693 10.40 -9.78 -46.56
C LYS A 693 9.68 -8.50 -46.11
N ILE A 694 9.56 -7.54 -47.02
CA ILE A 694 8.75 -6.32 -46.85
C ILE A 694 7.51 -6.45 -47.73
N GLY A 695 6.33 -6.33 -47.13
CA GLY A 695 5.05 -6.22 -47.83
C GLY A 695 4.47 -4.82 -47.70
N ILE A 696 4.22 -4.15 -48.83
CA ILE A 696 3.49 -2.87 -48.88
C ILE A 696 2.15 -3.15 -49.56
N GLY A 697 1.04 -2.89 -48.84
CA GLY A 697 -0.31 -3.28 -49.29
C GLY A 697 -0.60 -4.79 -49.25
N THR A 698 0.26 -5.59 -48.61
CA THR A 698 0.07 -7.04 -48.41
C THR A 698 0.69 -7.51 -47.11
N THR A 699 0.03 -8.43 -46.40
CA THR A 699 0.54 -9.10 -45.20
C THR A 699 1.27 -10.42 -45.51
N THR A 700 1.16 -10.93 -46.74
CA THR A 700 1.75 -12.20 -47.16
C THR A 700 2.66 -12.00 -48.38
N PRO A 701 3.82 -11.32 -48.23
CA PRO A 701 4.72 -11.07 -49.36
C PRO A 701 5.30 -12.36 -49.93
N ASN A 702 5.19 -12.56 -51.25
CA ASN A 702 5.78 -13.71 -51.94
C ASN A 702 7.25 -13.49 -52.34
N ALA A 703 7.68 -12.24 -52.53
CA ALA A 703 9.05 -11.80 -52.80
C ALA A 703 9.72 -11.11 -51.59
N ALA A 704 11.02 -10.79 -51.69
CA ALA A 704 11.78 -10.06 -50.66
C ALA A 704 11.26 -8.62 -50.41
N LEU A 705 10.83 -7.95 -51.47
CA LEU A 705 10.01 -6.73 -51.41
C LEU A 705 8.84 -6.94 -52.36
N GLN A 706 7.62 -6.81 -51.85
CA GLN A 706 6.40 -6.83 -52.66
C GLN A 706 5.57 -5.59 -52.37
N VAL A 707 5.26 -4.83 -53.44
CA VAL A 707 4.38 -3.67 -53.40
C VAL A 707 3.12 -4.00 -54.18
N ILE A 708 1.96 -4.04 -53.52
CA ILE A 708 0.64 -4.09 -54.16
C ILE A 708 0.20 -2.65 -54.39
N GLY A 709 0.64 -2.07 -55.50
CA GLY A 709 0.46 -0.66 -55.83
C GLY A 709 1.63 -0.10 -56.62
N ASN A 710 1.81 1.22 -56.57
CA ASN A 710 2.88 1.91 -57.28
C ASN A 710 4.08 2.18 -56.36
N GLY A 711 5.30 1.98 -56.85
CA GLY A 711 6.52 2.49 -56.23
C GLY A 711 6.96 3.79 -56.89
N ASN A 712 7.28 4.82 -56.11
CA ASN A 712 7.89 6.05 -56.59
C ASN A 712 9.37 6.07 -56.20
N PHE A 713 10.26 6.23 -57.17
CA PHE A 713 11.71 6.24 -56.98
C PHE A 713 12.28 7.52 -57.61
N SER A 714 12.88 8.38 -56.79
CA SER A 714 13.46 9.66 -57.25
C SER A 714 14.84 9.50 -57.89
N GLY A 715 15.48 8.34 -57.74
CA GLY A 715 16.78 7.99 -58.33
C GLY A 715 16.71 6.74 -59.20
N THR A 716 17.88 6.25 -59.61
CA THR A 716 18.03 5.06 -60.47
C THR A 716 17.56 3.78 -59.78
N VAL A 717 16.75 2.98 -60.48
CA VAL A 717 16.40 1.61 -60.04
C VAL A 717 17.40 0.62 -60.62
N TYR A 718 18.12 -0.10 -59.75
CA TYR A 718 19.02 -1.19 -60.14
C TYR A 718 18.30 -2.53 -60.01
N ALA A 719 18.19 -3.27 -61.11
CA ALA A 719 17.67 -4.63 -61.14
C ALA A 719 18.48 -5.48 -62.14
N GLN A 720 18.63 -6.78 -61.87
CA GLN A 720 19.23 -7.70 -62.86
C GLN A 720 18.34 -7.82 -64.10
N ASN A 721 17.02 -7.88 -63.90
CA ASN A 721 16.00 -7.97 -64.94
C ASN A 721 14.77 -7.17 -64.51
N PHE A 722 14.19 -6.40 -65.43
CA PHE A 722 12.84 -5.85 -65.27
C PHE A 722 11.85 -6.82 -65.96
N SER A 723 11.25 -7.70 -65.16
CA SER A 723 10.21 -8.63 -65.63
C SER A 723 8.82 -8.11 -65.25
N SER A 724 7.83 -8.36 -66.12
CA SER A 724 6.46 -7.91 -65.93
C SER A 724 5.48 -8.93 -66.52
N ASN A 725 4.38 -9.19 -65.80
CA ASN A 725 3.25 -9.99 -66.29
C ASN A 725 2.29 -9.18 -67.18
N SER A 726 2.62 -7.92 -67.44
CA SER A 726 1.95 -6.99 -68.36
C SER A 726 3.01 -6.32 -69.26
N PRO A 727 2.63 -5.58 -70.32
CA PRO A 727 3.62 -4.94 -71.19
C PRO A 727 4.60 -4.05 -70.40
N LEU A 728 5.89 -4.13 -70.72
CA LEU A 728 6.90 -3.23 -70.15
C LEU A 728 6.79 -1.89 -70.87
N ARG A 729 6.55 -0.81 -70.12
CA ARG A 729 6.40 0.55 -70.64
C ARG A 729 7.48 1.46 -70.05
N LEU A 730 8.26 2.11 -70.90
CA LEU A 730 9.12 3.23 -70.53
C LEU A 730 8.46 4.52 -71.03
N GLN A 731 8.13 5.42 -70.11
CA GLN A 731 7.29 6.59 -70.38
C GLN A 731 8.01 7.91 -70.08
N THR A 732 7.64 8.98 -70.79
CA THR A 732 7.97 10.36 -70.41
C THR A 732 6.74 11.25 -70.53
N GLY A 733 6.41 11.99 -69.46
CA GLY A 733 5.19 12.80 -69.40
C GLY A 733 3.89 11.99 -69.51
N GLY A 734 3.87 10.75 -69.01
CA GLY A 734 2.74 9.82 -69.12
C GLY A 734 2.58 9.15 -70.49
N VAL A 735 3.38 9.54 -71.49
CA VAL A 735 3.37 8.95 -72.83
C VAL A 735 4.39 7.82 -72.93
N THR A 736 3.96 6.62 -73.33
CA THR A 736 4.85 5.49 -73.62
C THR A 736 5.77 5.81 -74.80
N ARG A 737 7.08 5.68 -74.59
CA ARG A 737 8.11 5.90 -75.61
C ARG A 737 8.67 4.59 -76.14
N ILE A 738 8.86 3.62 -75.23
CA ILE A 738 9.22 2.24 -75.55
C ILE A 738 8.19 1.33 -74.88
N PHE A 739 7.66 0.40 -75.65
CA PHE A 739 6.67 -0.60 -75.27
C PHE A 739 7.23 -1.99 -75.59
N VAL A 740 7.14 -2.95 -74.68
CA VAL A 740 7.42 -4.36 -74.97
C VAL A 740 6.17 -5.17 -74.70
N ASN A 741 5.63 -5.81 -75.74
CA ASN A 741 4.40 -6.58 -75.67
C ASN A 741 4.62 -7.85 -74.81
N SER A 742 3.84 -8.05 -73.74
CA SER A 742 3.99 -9.20 -72.84
C SER A 742 3.50 -10.54 -73.40
N THR A 743 2.86 -10.55 -74.57
CA THR A 743 2.39 -11.77 -75.25
C THR A 743 3.35 -12.19 -76.37
N THR A 744 3.88 -11.23 -77.15
CA THR A 744 4.74 -11.52 -78.32
C THR A 744 6.23 -11.24 -78.09
N GLY A 745 6.58 -10.48 -77.05
CA GLY A 745 7.94 -9.97 -76.83
C GLY A 745 8.34 -8.83 -77.78
N TYR A 746 7.45 -8.38 -78.66
CA TYR A 746 7.75 -7.38 -79.68
C TYR A 746 7.96 -5.99 -79.07
N VAL A 747 8.94 -5.26 -79.58
CA VAL A 747 9.32 -3.92 -79.10
C VAL A 747 8.73 -2.85 -80.02
N GLY A 748 7.86 -2.01 -79.47
CA GLY A 748 7.39 -0.77 -80.08
C GLY A 748 8.19 0.43 -79.61
N ILE A 749 8.62 1.30 -80.52
CA ILE A 749 9.16 2.63 -80.21
C ILE A 749 8.23 3.65 -80.86
N GLY A 750 7.68 4.57 -80.06
CA GLY A 750 6.63 5.50 -80.51
C GLY A 750 5.22 4.89 -80.63
N THR A 751 5.08 3.56 -80.52
CA THR A 751 3.83 2.82 -80.71
C THR A 751 3.59 1.77 -79.62
N GLU A 752 2.33 1.52 -79.27
CA GLU A 752 1.93 0.43 -78.35
C GLU A 752 1.39 -0.82 -79.08
N HIS A 753 1.36 -0.78 -80.41
CA HIS A 753 0.90 -1.89 -81.24
C HIS A 753 1.99 -2.32 -82.24
N PRO A 754 3.12 -2.89 -81.76
CA PRO A 754 4.14 -3.44 -82.63
C PRO A 754 3.58 -4.64 -83.42
N SER A 755 3.59 -4.56 -84.75
CA SER A 755 3.20 -5.65 -85.65
C SER A 755 4.36 -6.60 -85.98
N GLU A 756 5.59 -6.15 -85.75
CA GLU A 756 6.85 -6.85 -86.01
C GLU A 756 7.70 -6.91 -84.74
N THR A 757 8.71 -7.78 -84.71
CA THR A 757 9.64 -7.95 -83.56
C THR A 757 10.22 -6.63 -83.04
N LEU A 758 10.51 -5.70 -83.94
CA LEU A 758 10.83 -4.30 -83.64
C LEU A 758 10.02 -3.40 -84.59
N HIS A 759 9.13 -2.57 -84.04
CA HIS A 759 8.34 -1.58 -84.79
C HIS A 759 8.67 -0.17 -84.27
N VAL A 760 9.20 0.70 -85.14
CA VAL A 760 9.44 2.12 -84.84
C VAL A 760 8.42 2.94 -85.61
N GLU A 761 7.54 3.65 -84.90
CA GLU A 761 6.59 4.60 -85.48
C GLU A 761 7.21 6.00 -85.45
N GLY A 762 7.98 6.30 -86.49
CA GLY A 762 8.78 7.54 -86.64
C GLY A 762 10.11 7.28 -87.36
N ASP A 763 10.99 8.27 -87.36
CA ASP A 763 12.30 8.16 -88.00
C ASP A 763 13.30 7.36 -87.15
N ALA A 764 13.94 6.36 -87.76
CA ALA A 764 15.03 5.60 -87.16
C ALA A 764 16.38 5.95 -87.82
N PHE A 765 17.28 6.60 -87.08
CA PHE A 765 18.65 6.83 -87.53
C PHE A 765 19.55 5.65 -87.17
N ILE A 766 19.92 4.85 -88.17
CA ILE A 766 20.81 3.70 -88.02
C ILE A 766 22.10 4.00 -88.81
N PRO A 767 23.20 4.44 -88.15
CA PRO A 767 24.45 4.80 -88.83
C PRO A 767 25.30 3.60 -89.28
N GLY A 768 24.82 2.37 -89.08
CA GLY A 768 25.50 1.12 -89.46
C GLY A 768 24.66 0.24 -90.39
N THR A 769 25.22 -0.91 -90.77
CA THR A 769 24.53 -1.89 -91.62
C THR A 769 23.47 -2.67 -90.85
N ILE A 770 22.27 -2.80 -91.41
CA ILE A 770 21.23 -3.74 -90.95
C ILE A 770 21.55 -5.12 -91.55
N TYR A 771 21.56 -6.17 -90.73
CA TYR A 771 21.86 -7.55 -91.10
C TYR A 771 20.61 -8.44 -91.00
#